data_AF-A0A8T8SUR4-F1
#
_entry.id   AF-A0A8T8SUR4-F1
#
_cell.length_a   1.000
_cell.length_b   1.000
_cell.length_c   1.000
_cell.angle_alpha   90.00
_cell.angle_beta   90.00
_cell.angle_gamma   90.00
#
_symmetry.space_group_name_H-M   'P 1'
#
loop_
_entity.id
_entity.type
_entity.pdbx_description
1 polymer ?
#
loop_
_entity_poly.entity_id
_entity_poly.type
_entity_poly.pdbx_seq_one_letter_code
_entity_poly.pdbx_strand_id
1 'polypeptide(L)'
;MLSNTQRTYSILVYPNSRSLRHSQRASSSPSVVLTRLTPTADVVNGIWTTLLERLRQSRVPTNPALIIRQHRFLDPASASGNVGTWITLMQEPLKVTDTDVNTILPLQAASLADVPSNDGSYGFYLRSFPLEVRQLQRVLDSWEEAGLFFEEVGAWTSAIAFGRLRDSDVIFIRYVGQYGPTSTALSRFEGDLKKRTAGVLAAFLRAIAVLMPEVLDSAKVYTFETATLRPLSSGHEVSQLLIDERERLLIALFGFRALLNRQTGGFFAAHEFAAEDAELFTGLSTRVLSDGMLDLQSSPSDLHEALGELMEDIFAFMVEHPILTGTARIPPSARLKASMLSQATPSQIDGNVLLAVLGKDITLEDFLEPRRFLMEEGSRAGHLFFHLIKTLQQWELGFGKSCLARLSWPISSDREAAGGSVLFAFDLVCACSRSCAHTRTSEVSEIEEGDPQTYTIAIPALDPGRDKYGSQPQSLRRVMLLTLMVDIAILDLVRTTTVTAISRADAINRALAVWNTAEPYTRLAKALEDAKTQLQEVWSSINFRVGRTELSAEEHAVRSFKAQTRSKTFVAEGAANSPEHQTQPLGMWRLNWPDLHIRFGRKEKDAWFTWANGLEEGKSYFAFAVALSGEDDRLHRLCQQLAPGEDFRDLRVRKRVIEMVTDRLRESSGLERGQVQLGASGRKRT
;
A
#
# COMPACT_ATOMS: atom_id res chain seq x y z
N MET A 1 56.27 43.47 -7.81
CA MET A 1 55.19 43.75 -8.77
C MET A 1 53.88 43.51 -8.01
N LEU A 2 53.40 44.46 -7.19
CA LEU A 2 52.48 45.58 -7.50
C LEU A 2 51.21 45.06 -8.21
N SER A 3 49.97 45.19 -7.71
CA SER A 3 49.29 46.13 -6.79
C SER A 3 48.13 45.41 -6.06
N ASN A 4 47.88 45.59 -4.75
CA ASN A 4 47.11 46.68 -4.09
C ASN A 4 45.61 46.75 -4.54
N THR A 5 44.56 46.92 -3.72
CA THR A 5 44.34 47.02 -2.26
C THR A 5 42.83 47.24 -2.01
N GLN A 6 42.37 46.92 -0.80
CA GLN A 6 41.41 47.69 0.02
C GLN A 6 39.87 47.62 -0.18
N ARG A 7 39.27 47.25 0.95
CA ARG A 7 37.94 47.57 1.48
C ARG A 7 37.53 49.03 1.25
N THR A 8 36.24 49.27 1.03
CA THR A 8 35.59 50.51 1.46
C THR A 8 34.20 50.21 2.05
N TYR A 9 34.03 50.64 3.30
CA TYR A 9 32.76 50.80 4.01
C TYR A 9 32.14 52.16 3.61
N SER A 10 30.81 52.24 3.54
CA SER A 10 30.10 53.52 3.61
C SER A 10 28.97 53.43 4.63
N ILE A 11 29.14 54.17 5.71
CA ILE A 11 28.15 54.55 6.74
C ILE A 11 27.52 55.87 6.29
N LEU A 12 26.22 56.08 6.51
CA LEU A 12 25.61 57.41 6.80
C LEU A 12 24.21 57.14 7.42
N VAL A 13 24.05 57.19 8.75
CA VAL A 13 23.74 58.33 9.63
C VAL A 13 22.30 58.21 10.19
N TYR A 14 22.21 58.00 11.50
CA TYR A 14 21.04 58.27 12.34
C TYR A 14 21.08 59.72 12.82
N PRO A 15 19.93 60.28 13.22
CA PRO A 15 19.87 60.75 14.61
C PRO A 15 18.56 60.41 15.35
N ASN A 16 18.73 59.84 16.57
CA ASN A 16 18.12 60.19 17.88
C ASN A 16 16.64 60.69 17.92
N SER A 17 15.75 60.29 18.84
CA SER A 17 15.90 59.68 20.17
C SER A 17 14.53 59.43 20.86
N ARG A 18 14.51 58.50 21.84
CA ARG A 18 13.64 58.38 23.04
C ARG A 18 12.13 58.01 22.88
N SER A 19 11.75 56.79 23.26
CA SER A 19 11.36 56.44 24.65
C SER A 19 10.70 55.04 24.73
N LEU A 20 11.04 54.30 25.79
CA LEU A 20 10.44 53.03 26.19
C LEU A 20 8.97 53.21 26.64
N ARG A 21 8.09 52.27 26.25
CA ARG A 21 6.99 51.77 27.11
C ARG A 21 6.48 50.40 26.62
N HIS A 22 6.41 49.47 27.56
CA HIS A 22 5.74 48.18 27.44
C HIS A 22 4.25 48.33 27.06
N SER A 23 3.76 47.53 26.10
CA SER A 23 2.41 46.95 26.16
C SER A 23 2.27 45.77 25.19
N GLN A 24 1.86 44.62 25.73
CA GLN A 24 1.38 43.45 24.98
C GLN A 24 0.22 43.85 24.05
N ARG A 25 0.24 43.42 22.78
CA ARG A 25 -0.96 43.31 21.94
C ARG A 25 -0.74 42.36 20.75
N ALA A 26 -1.81 41.63 20.44
CA ALA A 26 -1.91 40.50 19.54
C ALA A 26 -1.36 40.73 18.12
N SER A 27 -0.74 39.71 17.55
CA SER A 27 -0.28 39.65 16.15
C SER A 27 -1.48 39.44 15.21
N SER A 28 -2.00 40.54 14.66
CA SER A 28 -2.87 40.54 13.49
C SER A 28 -2.04 40.43 12.21
N SER A 29 -2.30 39.41 11.38
CA SER A 29 -1.77 39.29 10.02
C SER A 29 -2.34 40.38 9.11
N PRO A 30 -1.56 40.98 8.19
CA PRO A 30 -2.04 42.06 7.33
C PRO A 30 -2.93 41.52 6.21
N SER A 31 -4.15 42.03 6.13
CA SER A 31 -5.07 41.83 5.00
C SER A 31 -4.66 42.74 3.84
N VAL A 32 -4.24 42.17 2.71
CA VAL A 32 -4.02 42.92 1.47
C VAL A 32 -5.36 43.02 0.74
N VAL A 33 -5.88 44.23 0.61
CA VAL A 33 -7.06 44.55 -0.20
C VAL A 33 -6.62 44.64 -1.66
N LEU A 34 -7.02 43.66 -2.48
CA LEU A 34 -6.77 43.64 -3.93
C LEU A 34 -7.98 44.21 -4.68
N THR A 35 -7.87 45.46 -5.14
CA THR A 35 -8.82 46.08 -6.08
C THR A 35 -8.47 45.73 -7.53
N ARG A 36 -9.51 45.35 -8.29
CA ARG A 36 -9.62 45.08 -9.75
C ARG A 36 -8.35 45.28 -10.60
N LEU A 37 -7.74 44.19 -11.05
CA LEU A 37 -6.71 44.15 -12.08
C LEU A 37 -6.87 42.92 -13.00
N THR A 38 -6.47 43.07 -14.26
CA THR A 38 -6.12 41.98 -15.20
C THR A 38 -5.29 40.89 -14.50
N PRO A 39 -5.36 39.59 -14.89
CA PRO A 39 -4.64 38.53 -14.19
C PRO A 39 -3.14 38.85 -14.17
N THR A 40 -2.61 39.29 -13.03
CA THR A 40 -1.18 39.58 -12.88
C THR A 40 -0.42 38.26 -12.79
N ALA A 41 0.82 38.24 -13.27
CA ALA A 41 1.72 37.09 -13.17
C ALA A 41 1.82 36.54 -11.72
N ASP A 42 1.62 37.41 -10.73
CA ASP A 42 1.61 37.08 -9.30
C ASP A 42 0.49 36.11 -8.91
N VAL A 43 -0.69 36.21 -9.51
CA VAL A 43 -1.83 35.31 -9.24
C VAL A 43 -1.56 33.91 -9.81
N VAL A 44 -1.07 33.86 -11.05
CA VAL A 44 -0.70 32.61 -11.72
C VAL A 44 0.40 31.90 -10.92
N ASN A 45 1.42 32.65 -10.50
CA ASN A 45 2.46 32.15 -9.62
C ASN A 45 1.90 31.66 -8.28
N GLY A 46 0.94 32.37 -7.68
CA GLY A 46 0.29 31.99 -6.43
C GLY A 46 -0.47 30.66 -6.52
N ILE A 47 -1.18 30.42 -7.63
CA ILE A 47 -1.94 29.17 -7.86
C ILE A 47 -0.98 28.00 -8.02
N TRP A 48 0.03 28.11 -8.89
CA TRP A 48 1.04 27.06 -9.05
C TRP A 48 1.82 26.80 -7.77
N THR A 49 2.17 27.85 -7.03
CA THR A 49 2.84 27.72 -5.72
C THR A 49 1.98 26.91 -4.75
N THR A 50 0.68 27.22 -4.67
CA THR A 50 -0.24 26.51 -3.76
C THR A 50 -0.46 25.06 -4.19
N LEU A 51 -0.58 24.78 -5.49
CA LEU A 51 -0.70 23.41 -6.01
C LEU A 51 0.54 22.57 -5.68
N LEU A 52 1.73 23.11 -5.96
CA LEU A 52 2.99 22.44 -5.67
C LEU A 52 3.19 22.24 -4.17
N GLU A 53 2.81 23.22 -3.35
CA GLU A 53 2.86 23.10 -1.90
C GLU A 53 1.93 22.00 -1.39
N ARG A 54 0.70 21.91 -1.89
CA ARG A 54 -0.23 20.81 -1.55
C ARG A 54 0.34 19.44 -1.90
N LEU A 55 0.90 19.31 -3.11
CA LEU A 55 1.54 18.08 -3.55
C LEU A 55 2.71 17.70 -2.64
N ARG A 56 3.59 18.65 -2.30
CA ARG A 56 4.71 18.43 -1.36
C ARG A 56 4.26 18.08 0.05
N GLN A 57 3.23 18.73 0.58
CA GLN A 57 2.64 18.39 1.88
C GLN A 57 2.11 16.95 1.90
N SER A 58 1.67 16.45 0.75
CA SER A 58 1.25 15.06 0.56
C SER A 58 2.40 14.15 0.08
N ARG A 59 3.64 14.63 0.15
CA ARG A 59 4.88 13.92 -0.25
C ARG A 59 4.82 13.41 -1.70
N VAL A 60 4.18 14.13 -2.61
CA VAL A 60 4.23 13.82 -4.04
C VAL A 60 5.45 14.52 -4.63
N PRO A 61 6.40 13.81 -5.27
CA PRO A 61 7.53 14.43 -5.93
C PRO A 61 7.05 15.41 -6.99
N THR A 62 7.65 16.60 -7.04
CA THR A 62 7.28 17.64 -8.01
C THR A 62 8.51 18.19 -8.70
N ASN A 63 8.45 18.29 -10.04
CA ASN A 63 9.36 19.11 -10.82
C ASN A 63 8.59 20.33 -11.34
N PRO A 64 8.68 21.50 -10.69
CA PRO A 64 7.87 22.66 -11.02
C PRO A 64 7.96 23.07 -12.50
N ALA A 65 9.16 23.05 -13.08
CA ALA A 65 9.38 23.46 -14.47
C ALA A 65 8.70 22.50 -15.47
N LEU A 66 8.76 21.20 -15.20
CA LEU A 66 8.14 20.19 -16.04
C LEU A 66 6.61 20.21 -15.92
N ILE A 67 6.10 20.25 -14.68
CA ILE A 67 4.68 20.26 -14.36
C ILE A 67 3.98 21.47 -15.02
N ILE A 68 4.53 22.68 -14.82
CA ILE A 68 3.94 23.90 -15.39
C ILE A 68 3.92 23.83 -16.92
N ARG A 69 4.98 23.25 -17.54
CA ARG A 69 5.04 23.09 -18.99
C ARG A 69 4.02 22.10 -19.53
N GLN A 70 3.80 20.98 -18.84
CA GLN A 70 2.93 19.88 -19.30
C GLN A 70 1.44 20.10 -19.00
N HIS A 71 1.11 20.96 -18.03
CA HIS A 71 -0.27 21.15 -17.56
C HIS A 71 -0.76 22.60 -17.68
N ARG A 72 -0.43 23.23 -18.81
CA ARG A 72 -0.88 24.60 -19.14
C ARG A 72 -2.40 24.79 -19.16
N PHE A 73 -3.19 23.72 -19.23
CA PHE A 73 -4.65 23.81 -19.10
C PHE A 73 -5.10 24.30 -17.72
N LEU A 74 -4.22 24.25 -16.71
CA LEU A 74 -4.42 24.85 -15.39
C LEU A 74 -3.89 26.29 -15.30
N ASP A 75 -3.47 26.89 -16.42
CA ASP A 75 -2.95 28.26 -16.43
C ASP A 75 -4.11 29.28 -16.36
N PRO A 76 -4.24 30.04 -15.26
CA PRO A 76 -5.27 31.07 -15.11
C PRO A 76 -5.16 32.18 -16.16
N ALA A 77 -4.00 32.36 -16.79
CA ALA A 77 -3.82 33.31 -17.88
C ALA A 77 -4.64 32.93 -19.13
N SER A 78 -5.01 31.65 -19.29
CA SER A 78 -5.91 31.17 -20.35
C SER A 78 -7.39 31.41 -20.05
N ALA A 79 -7.75 31.65 -18.79
CA ALA A 79 -9.12 31.92 -18.34
C ALA A 79 -9.32 33.44 -18.20
N SER A 80 -9.89 34.07 -19.22
CA SER A 80 -10.20 35.50 -19.23
C SER A 80 -11.18 35.90 -18.11
N GLY A 81 -10.66 36.33 -16.96
CA GLY A 81 -11.35 37.23 -16.04
C GLY A 81 -11.87 36.67 -14.71
N ASN A 82 -11.72 35.37 -14.39
CA ASN A 82 -12.26 34.82 -13.13
C ASN A 82 -11.21 34.35 -12.11
N VAL A 83 -10.20 35.19 -11.89
CA VAL A 83 -9.18 35.01 -10.84
C VAL A 83 -9.81 34.83 -9.46
N GLY A 84 -10.91 35.53 -9.18
CA GLY A 84 -11.65 35.41 -7.92
C GLY A 84 -12.09 33.97 -7.66
N THR A 85 -12.68 33.31 -8.66
CA THR A 85 -13.09 31.90 -8.54
C THR A 85 -11.92 30.95 -8.35
N TRP A 86 -10.77 31.17 -9.00
CA TRP A 86 -9.56 30.37 -8.74
C TRP A 86 -9.13 30.47 -7.27
N ILE A 87 -9.08 31.69 -6.72
CA ILE A 87 -8.69 31.92 -5.32
C ILE A 87 -9.70 31.25 -4.38
N THR A 88 -11.01 31.44 -4.62
CA THR A 88 -12.07 30.83 -3.80
C THR A 88 -12.04 29.30 -3.89
N LEU A 89 -11.77 28.72 -5.06
CA LEU A 89 -11.64 27.26 -5.19
C LEU A 89 -10.47 26.72 -4.37
N MET A 90 -9.35 27.45 -4.35
CA MET A 90 -8.21 27.06 -3.53
C MET A 90 -8.51 27.23 -2.04
N GLN A 91 -9.16 28.32 -1.61
CA GLN A 91 -9.33 28.60 -0.18
C GLN A 91 -10.55 27.90 0.44
N GLU A 92 -11.67 27.88 -0.28
CA GLU A 92 -12.98 27.43 0.19
C GLU A 92 -13.66 26.52 -0.86
N PRO A 93 -13.05 25.38 -1.22
CA PRO A 93 -13.51 24.52 -2.33
C PRO A 93 -14.95 24.02 -2.21
N LEU A 94 -15.45 23.87 -0.98
CA LEU A 94 -16.82 23.42 -0.70
C LEU A 94 -17.89 24.45 -1.08
N LYS A 95 -17.53 25.74 -1.17
CA LYS A 95 -18.48 26.83 -1.47
C LYS A 95 -18.57 27.18 -2.95
N VAL A 96 -17.59 26.76 -3.74
CA VAL A 96 -17.56 27.05 -5.18
C VAL A 96 -18.61 26.21 -5.89
N THR A 97 -19.47 26.83 -6.71
CA THR A 97 -20.52 26.12 -7.45
C THR A 97 -19.98 25.44 -8.70
N ASP A 98 -20.71 24.47 -9.25
CA ASP A 98 -20.31 23.84 -10.53
C ASP A 98 -20.27 24.84 -11.69
N THR A 99 -21.17 25.84 -11.67
CA THR A 99 -21.16 26.95 -12.62
C THR A 99 -19.88 27.77 -12.50
N ASP A 100 -19.44 28.08 -11.28
CA ASP A 100 -18.20 28.82 -11.07
C ASP A 100 -16.99 28.00 -11.51
N VAL A 101 -16.92 26.71 -11.17
CA VAL A 101 -15.85 25.82 -11.67
C VAL A 101 -15.80 25.86 -13.19
N ASN A 102 -16.96 25.77 -13.87
CA ASN A 102 -17.04 25.80 -15.32
C ASN A 102 -16.51 27.11 -15.95
N THR A 103 -16.48 28.22 -15.19
CA THR A 103 -15.89 29.48 -15.68
C THR A 103 -14.36 29.48 -15.71
N ILE A 104 -13.71 28.62 -14.92
CA ILE A 104 -12.25 28.55 -14.81
C ILE A 104 -11.66 27.27 -15.43
N LEU A 105 -12.45 26.20 -15.48
CA LEU A 105 -12.12 24.91 -16.07
C LEU A 105 -13.36 24.44 -16.84
N PRO A 106 -13.34 24.49 -18.19
CA PRO A 106 -14.48 24.03 -18.98
C PRO A 106 -14.87 22.59 -18.62
N LEU A 107 -16.09 22.44 -18.12
CA LEU A 107 -16.74 21.20 -17.74
C LEU A 107 -17.80 20.87 -18.79
N GLN A 108 -17.79 19.65 -19.29
CA GLN A 108 -18.85 19.11 -20.12
C GLN A 108 -19.66 18.11 -19.29
N ALA A 109 -20.99 18.19 -19.30
CA ALA A 109 -21.81 17.20 -18.62
C ALA A 109 -21.69 15.85 -19.33
N ALA A 110 -21.39 14.80 -18.57
CA ALA A 110 -21.31 13.45 -19.12
C ALA A 110 -22.72 12.97 -19.55
N SER A 111 -22.78 12.25 -20.67
CA SER A 111 -24.02 11.79 -21.28
C SER A 111 -24.07 10.27 -21.35
N LEU A 112 -25.28 9.71 -21.30
CA LEU A 112 -25.50 8.28 -21.55
C LEU A 112 -25.14 7.89 -23.00
N ALA A 113 -25.07 8.86 -23.90
CA ALA A 113 -24.62 8.67 -25.28
C ALA A 113 -23.09 8.64 -25.42
N ASP A 114 -22.34 8.97 -24.35
CA ASP A 114 -20.88 8.93 -24.40
C ASP A 114 -20.41 7.49 -24.63
N VAL A 115 -19.51 7.33 -25.59
CA VAL A 115 -18.87 6.04 -25.89
C VAL A 115 -17.41 6.08 -25.47
N PRO A 116 -16.84 4.92 -25.04
CA PRO A 116 -15.42 4.85 -24.73
C PRO A 116 -14.57 5.33 -25.92
N SER A 117 -13.56 6.14 -25.60
CA SER A 117 -12.62 6.66 -26.59
C SER A 117 -11.72 5.51 -27.05
N ASN A 118 -12.18 4.76 -28.05
CA ASN A 118 -11.46 3.62 -28.63
C ASN A 118 -10.15 4.02 -29.35
N ASP A 119 -9.74 5.29 -29.25
CA ASP A 119 -8.55 5.89 -29.84
C ASP A 119 -7.33 5.91 -28.89
N GLY A 120 -7.44 5.28 -27.72
CA GLY A 120 -6.37 5.26 -26.71
C GLY A 120 -6.33 6.50 -25.82
N SER A 121 -7.33 7.39 -25.91
CA SER A 121 -7.40 8.59 -25.07
C SER A 121 -7.78 8.28 -23.63
N TYR A 122 -7.26 9.11 -22.72
CA TYR A 122 -7.57 9.09 -21.30
C TYR A 122 -8.20 10.43 -20.90
N GLY A 123 -9.37 10.35 -20.26
CA GLY A 123 -10.10 11.51 -19.79
C GLY A 123 -10.18 11.57 -18.28
N PHE A 124 -10.54 12.75 -17.78
CA PHE A 124 -10.71 13.03 -16.36
C PHE A 124 -12.13 13.53 -16.13
N TYR A 125 -12.69 13.24 -14.96
CA TYR A 125 -14.04 13.63 -14.60
C TYR A 125 -14.15 14.14 -13.18
N LEU A 126 -15.19 14.95 -12.97
CA LEU A 126 -15.62 15.47 -11.69
C LEU A 126 -17.03 14.95 -11.39
N ARG A 127 -17.23 14.37 -10.21
CA ARG A 127 -18.56 14.16 -9.64
C ARG A 127 -18.81 15.27 -8.64
N SER A 128 -20.00 15.86 -8.71
CA SER A 128 -20.42 16.93 -7.82
C SER A 128 -21.75 16.59 -7.17
N PHE A 129 -21.77 16.66 -5.84
CA PHE A 129 -22.92 16.40 -5.00
C PHE A 129 -23.32 17.70 -4.30
N PRO A 130 -24.30 18.44 -4.84
CA PRO A 130 -24.84 19.61 -4.18
C PRO A 130 -25.72 19.16 -3.00
N LEU A 131 -25.43 19.66 -1.80
CA LEU A 131 -26.24 19.40 -0.61
C LEU A 131 -26.16 20.56 0.38
N GLU A 132 -27.18 20.69 1.21
CA GLU A 132 -27.21 21.69 2.27
C GLU A 132 -26.31 21.28 3.45
N VAL A 133 -25.81 22.26 4.21
CA VAL A 133 -24.98 22.00 5.40
C VAL A 133 -25.68 21.06 6.39
N ARG A 134 -26.98 21.22 6.62
CA ARG A 134 -27.75 20.31 7.49
C ARG A 134 -27.81 18.88 6.95
N GLN A 135 -27.79 18.70 5.62
CA GLN A 135 -27.76 17.37 5.01
C GLN A 135 -26.38 16.75 5.19
N LEU A 136 -25.29 17.51 5.01
CA LEU A 136 -23.95 17.00 5.32
C LEU A 136 -23.80 16.62 6.79
N GLN A 137 -24.32 17.42 7.73
CA GLN A 137 -24.27 17.11 9.16
C GLN A 137 -24.94 15.76 9.46
N ARG A 138 -26.10 15.48 8.87
CA ARG A 138 -26.77 14.16 9.01
C ARG A 138 -25.93 13.00 8.49
N VAL A 139 -25.15 13.19 7.42
CA VAL A 139 -24.21 12.17 6.93
C VAL A 139 -23.08 11.94 7.94
N LEU A 140 -22.55 13.02 8.53
CA LEU A 140 -21.50 12.94 9.54
C LEU A 140 -21.98 12.25 10.82
N ASP A 141 -23.18 12.60 11.30
CA ASP A 141 -23.80 11.99 12.47
C ASP A 141 -24.02 10.48 12.24
N SER A 142 -24.51 10.10 11.05
CA SER A 142 -24.67 8.68 10.67
C SER A 142 -23.35 7.93 10.62
N TRP A 143 -22.25 8.57 10.23
CA TRP A 143 -20.93 7.97 10.26
C TRP A 143 -20.44 7.76 11.69
N GLU A 144 -20.65 8.75 12.57
CA GLU A 144 -20.32 8.64 13.99
C GLU A 144 -21.10 7.49 14.65
N GLU A 145 -22.42 7.40 14.43
CA GLU A 145 -23.27 6.31 14.90
C GLU A 145 -22.80 4.93 14.39
N ALA A 146 -22.30 4.88 13.15
CA ALA A 146 -21.77 3.67 12.54
C ALA A 146 -20.30 3.37 12.93
N GLY A 147 -19.67 4.19 13.77
CA GLY A 147 -18.27 4.06 14.15
C GLY A 147 -17.28 4.25 12.99
N LEU A 148 -17.66 5.04 11.98
CA LEU A 148 -16.85 5.37 10.81
C LEU A 148 -16.13 6.70 11.02
N PHE A 149 -14.81 6.68 10.88
CA PHE A 149 -13.96 7.85 11.06
C PHE A 149 -13.14 8.12 9.81
N PHE A 150 -13.26 9.34 9.29
CA PHE A 150 -12.53 9.81 8.12
C PHE A 150 -11.86 11.15 8.45
N GLU A 151 -10.66 11.40 7.93
CA GLU A 151 -9.91 12.63 8.22
C GLU A 151 -10.59 13.87 7.61
N GLU A 152 -11.32 13.65 6.52
CA GLU A 152 -12.11 14.63 5.79
C GLU A 152 -13.19 15.26 6.67
N VAL A 153 -13.75 14.51 7.63
CA VAL A 153 -14.77 15.00 8.58
C VAL A 153 -14.26 16.24 9.32
N GLY A 154 -13.05 16.18 9.87
CA GLY A 154 -12.48 17.31 10.61
C GLY A 154 -12.30 18.55 9.74
N ALA A 155 -11.94 18.38 8.46
CA ALA A 155 -11.81 19.49 7.53
C ALA A 155 -13.17 20.09 7.16
N TRP A 156 -14.19 19.27 6.91
CA TRP A 156 -15.53 19.74 6.56
C TRP A 156 -16.21 20.45 7.73
N THR A 157 -16.15 19.90 8.94
CA THR A 157 -16.68 20.54 10.15
C THR A 157 -15.98 21.87 10.43
N SER A 158 -14.65 21.92 10.26
CA SER A 158 -13.89 23.17 10.38
C SER A 158 -14.32 24.20 9.34
N ALA A 159 -14.50 23.78 8.08
CA ALA A 159 -14.93 24.67 7.00
C ALA A 159 -16.34 25.24 7.25
N ILE A 160 -17.27 24.43 7.80
CA ILE A 160 -18.61 24.88 8.18
C ILE A 160 -18.51 25.92 9.31
N ALA A 161 -17.79 25.59 10.39
CA ALA A 161 -17.69 26.43 11.59
C ALA A 161 -16.96 27.76 11.31
N PHE A 162 -15.77 27.71 10.72
CA PHE A 162 -14.98 28.91 10.42
C PHE A 162 -15.54 29.70 9.23
N GLY A 163 -16.14 29.00 8.26
CA GLY A 163 -16.79 29.61 7.11
C GLY A 163 -18.12 30.28 7.43
N ARG A 164 -18.62 30.15 8.68
CA ARG A 164 -19.91 30.68 9.15
C ARG A 164 -21.09 30.27 8.26
N LEU A 165 -21.04 29.04 7.75
CA LEU A 165 -22.10 28.51 6.92
C LEU A 165 -23.32 28.18 7.77
N ARG A 166 -24.51 28.50 7.25
CA ARG A 166 -25.79 28.18 7.87
C ARG A 166 -26.30 26.84 7.36
N ASP A 167 -27.17 26.22 8.13
CA ASP A 167 -27.79 24.94 7.83
C ASP A 167 -28.41 24.84 6.43
N SER A 168 -28.98 25.93 5.93
CA SER A 168 -29.62 26.02 4.61
C SER A 168 -28.67 26.36 3.47
N ASP A 169 -27.41 26.71 3.75
CA ASP A 169 -26.46 27.05 2.71
C ASP A 169 -26.07 25.78 1.94
N VAL A 170 -26.01 25.87 0.61
CA VAL A 170 -25.64 24.75 -0.26
C VAL A 170 -24.12 24.71 -0.42
N ILE A 171 -23.56 23.52 -0.23
CA ILE A 171 -22.16 23.19 -0.43
C ILE A 171 -22.02 22.07 -1.46
N PHE A 172 -20.81 21.89 -1.96
CA PHE A 172 -20.51 20.95 -3.02
C PHE A 172 -19.44 19.97 -2.56
N ILE A 173 -19.85 18.74 -2.27
CA ILE A 173 -18.93 17.63 -2.03
C ILE A 173 -18.58 17.02 -3.37
N ARG A 174 -17.29 16.77 -3.62
CA ARG A 174 -16.79 16.41 -4.94
C ARG A 174 -15.89 15.19 -4.95
N TYR A 175 -15.78 14.55 -6.10
CA TYR A 175 -14.83 13.49 -6.37
C TYR A 175 -14.21 13.69 -7.75
N VAL A 176 -12.89 13.60 -7.85
CA VAL A 176 -12.16 13.66 -9.12
C VAL A 176 -11.69 12.26 -9.49
N GLY A 177 -11.78 11.87 -10.76
CA GLY A 177 -11.25 10.60 -11.21
C GLY A 177 -10.86 10.58 -12.67
N GLN A 178 -10.31 9.44 -13.11
CA GLN A 178 -9.97 9.17 -14.51
C GLN A 178 -10.76 8.01 -15.12
N TYR A 179 -10.92 8.07 -16.45
CA TYR A 179 -11.45 7.00 -17.29
C TYR A 179 -10.51 6.77 -18.47
N GLY A 180 -10.34 5.50 -18.82
CA GLY A 180 -9.50 5.08 -19.94
C GLY A 180 -10.32 4.67 -21.17
N PRO A 181 -9.65 4.13 -22.21
CA PRO A 181 -10.23 3.84 -23.53
C PRO A 181 -11.41 2.87 -23.51
N THR A 182 -11.56 2.08 -22.44
CA THR A 182 -12.60 1.04 -22.28
C THR A 182 -13.76 1.46 -21.39
N SER A 183 -13.80 2.72 -20.95
CA SER A 183 -14.79 3.21 -19.98
C SER A 183 -15.20 4.66 -20.26
N THR A 184 -16.29 5.09 -19.64
CA THR A 184 -16.77 6.48 -19.67
C THR A 184 -16.87 7.01 -18.24
N ALA A 185 -16.99 8.33 -18.07
CA ALA A 185 -17.17 8.92 -16.75
C ALA A 185 -18.40 8.35 -16.01
N LEU A 186 -19.52 8.15 -16.72
CA LEU A 186 -20.73 7.56 -16.16
C LEU A 186 -20.56 6.07 -15.83
N SER A 187 -19.93 5.26 -16.70
CA SER A 187 -19.75 3.84 -16.40
C SER A 187 -18.83 3.62 -15.19
N ARG A 188 -17.87 4.52 -14.94
CA ARG A 188 -17.08 4.55 -13.71
C ARG A 188 -17.91 4.92 -12.48
N PHE A 189 -18.85 5.86 -12.60
CA PHE A 189 -19.77 6.21 -11.51
C PHE A 189 -20.70 5.07 -11.14
N GLU A 190 -21.33 4.43 -12.12
CA GLU A 190 -22.14 3.23 -11.90
C GLU A 190 -21.33 2.08 -11.31
N GLY A 191 -20.09 1.91 -11.79
CA GLY A 191 -19.18 0.90 -11.28
C GLY A 191 -18.91 1.08 -9.79
N ASP A 192 -18.72 2.32 -9.33
CA ASP A 192 -18.53 2.61 -7.91
C ASP A 192 -19.78 2.33 -7.08
N LEU A 193 -20.97 2.67 -7.58
CA LEU A 193 -22.24 2.36 -6.89
C LEU A 193 -22.45 0.84 -6.71
N LYS A 194 -22.06 0.04 -7.72
CA LYS A 194 -22.27 -1.42 -7.72
C LYS A 194 -21.17 -2.21 -6.99
N LYS A 195 -19.91 -1.79 -7.14
CA LYS A 195 -18.73 -2.61 -6.78
C LYS A 195 -17.97 -2.09 -5.56
N ARG A 196 -18.09 -0.81 -5.21
CA ARG A 196 -17.25 -0.21 -4.16
C ARG A 196 -17.83 -0.47 -2.78
N THR A 197 -17.16 -1.33 -2.02
CA THR A 197 -17.65 -1.76 -0.69
C THR A 197 -17.09 -0.93 0.47
N ALA A 198 -15.96 -0.23 0.29
CA ALA A 198 -15.27 0.47 1.38
C ALA A 198 -14.65 1.82 0.97
N GLY A 199 -14.34 2.65 1.98
CA GLY A 199 -13.74 3.99 1.83
C GLY A 199 -14.75 5.14 1.98
N VAL A 200 -14.25 6.38 2.07
CA VAL A 200 -15.08 7.58 2.30
C VAL A 200 -16.13 7.76 1.21
N LEU A 201 -15.77 7.58 -0.06
CA LEU A 201 -16.72 7.64 -1.17
C LEU A 201 -17.84 6.60 -1.01
N ALA A 202 -17.51 5.35 -0.69
CA ALA A 202 -18.51 4.30 -0.54
C ALA A 202 -19.42 4.55 0.68
N ALA A 203 -18.85 5.02 1.79
CA ALA A 203 -19.61 5.41 2.98
C ALA A 203 -20.51 6.61 2.71
N PHE A 204 -20.04 7.59 1.95
CA PHE A 204 -20.80 8.77 1.54
C PHE A 204 -21.96 8.38 0.63
N LEU A 205 -21.69 7.65 -0.46
CA LEU A 205 -22.72 7.20 -1.40
C LEU A 205 -23.80 6.36 -0.71
N ARG A 206 -23.43 5.47 0.21
CA ARG A 206 -24.40 4.71 1.00
C ARG A 206 -25.22 5.59 1.93
N ALA A 207 -24.58 6.53 2.62
CA ALA A 207 -25.27 7.43 3.54
C ALA A 207 -26.30 8.28 2.79
N ILE A 208 -25.92 8.90 1.65
CA ILE A 208 -26.86 9.71 0.88
C ILE A 208 -27.95 8.85 0.22
N ALA A 209 -27.63 7.65 -0.27
CA ALA A 209 -28.63 6.74 -0.85
C ALA A 209 -29.71 6.32 0.16
N VAL A 210 -29.39 6.26 1.45
CA VAL A 210 -30.32 5.88 2.52
C VAL A 210 -31.03 7.10 3.13
N LEU A 211 -30.28 8.17 3.42
CA LEU A 211 -30.79 9.30 4.20
C LEU A 211 -31.43 10.40 3.36
N MET A 212 -31.02 10.52 2.09
CA MET A 212 -31.35 11.62 1.18
C MET A 212 -31.18 11.21 -0.30
N PRO A 213 -32.02 10.29 -0.82
CA PRO A 213 -31.94 9.83 -2.21
C PRO A 213 -31.96 10.98 -3.24
N GLU A 214 -32.64 12.08 -2.91
CA GLU A 214 -32.71 13.27 -3.75
C GLU A 214 -31.34 13.92 -3.99
N VAL A 215 -30.42 13.84 -3.02
CA VAL A 215 -29.04 14.34 -3.19
C VAL A 215 -28.28 13.46 -4.18
N LEU A 216 -28.47 12.15 -4.11
CA LEU A 216 -27.87 11.21 -5.04
C LEU A 216 -28.43 11.40 -6.46
N ASP A 217 -29.74 11.59 -6.60
CA ASP A 217 -30.40 11.84 -7.90
C ASP A 217 -29.98 13.18 -8.51
N SER A 218 -29.65 14.17 -7.68
CA SER A 218 -29.14 15.48 -8.13
C SER A 218 -27.65 15.48 -8.48
N ALA A 219 -26.94 14.36 -8.23
CA ALA A 219 -25.50 14.27 -8.47
C ALA A 219 -25.18 14.46 -9.96
N LYS A 220 -24.16 15.26 -10.24
CA LYS A 220 -23.72 15.56 -11.60
C LYS A 220 -22.35 14.96 -11.87
N VAL A 221 -22.18 14.45 -13.08
CA VAL A 221 -20.90 13.94 -13.58
C VAL A 221 -20.48 14.81 -14.75
N TYR A 222 -19.28 15.37 -14.67
CA TYR A 222 -18.68 16.24 -15.66
C TYR A 222 -17.36 15.67 -16.15
N THR A 223 -17.00 15.89 -17.41
CA THR A 223 -15.68 15.60 -17.99
C THR A 223 -14.86 16.89 -18.12
N PHE A 224 -13.54 16.77 -17.95
CA PHE A 224 -12.57 17.84 -18.18
C PHE A 224 -12.01 17.71 -19.60
N GLU A 225 -12.67 18.28 -20.59
CA GLU A 225 -12.25 18.17 -22.00
C GLU A 225 -10.80 18.64 -22.20
N THR A 226 -10.43 19.79 -21.63
CA THR A 226 -9.10 20.40 -21.74
C THR A 226 -8.00 19.60 -21.03
N ALA A 227 -8.37 18.72 -20.11
CA ALA A 227 -7.45 17.82 -19.41
C ALA A 227 -7.27 16.48 -20.13
N THR A 228 -8.00 16.20 -21.21
CA THR A 228 -7.90 14.91 -21.92
C THR A 228 -6.51 14.68 -22.48
N LEU A 229 -5.97 13.47 -22.29
CA LEU A 229 -4.71 13.02 -22.87
C LEU A 229 -5.01 12.16 -24.09
N ARG A 230 -4.32 12.44 -25.20
CA ARG A 230 -4.41 11.66 -26.43
C ARG A 230 -3.05 11.08 -26.79
N PRO A 231 -3.01 9.86 -27.35
CA PRO A 231 -1.83 9.33 -28.01
C PRO A 231 -1.20 10.32 -29.01
N LEU A 232 0.13 10.34 -29.06
CA LEU A 232 0.86 11.16 -30.05
C LEU A 232 0.71 10.61 -31.47
N SER A 233 0.49 9.31 -31.61
CA SER A 233 0.30 8.60 -32.88
C SER A 233 -0.46 7.29 -32.66
N SER A 234 -1.06 6.77 -33.73
CA SER A 234 -1.74 5.48 -33.73
C SER A 234 -0.80 4.35 -33.28
N GLY A 235 -1.13 3.69 -32.17
CA GLY A 235 -0.35 2.59 -31.59
C GLY A 235 0.54 2.97 -30.42
N HIS A 236 0.67 4.26 -30.08
CA HIS A 236 1.36 4.69 -28.85
C HIS A 236 0.36 4.88 -27.72
N GLU A 237 0.63 4.29 -26.55
CA GLU A 237 -0.18 4.54 -25.36
C GLU A 237 0.26 5.82 -24.65
N VAL A 238 -0.70 6.48 -23.98
CA VAL A 238 -0.38 7.59 -23.09
C VAL A 238 0.29 7.01 -21.84
N SER A 239 1.49 7.50 -21.48
CA SER A 239 2.19 7.01 -20.28
C SER A 239 1.33 7.17 -19.02
N GLN A 240 1.27 6.11 -18.24
CA GLN A 240 0.52 6.06 -16.98
C GLN A 240 1.03 7.11 -15.97
N LEU A 241 2.33 7.45 -16.00
CA LEU A 241 2.91 8.48 -15.14
C LEU A 241 2.31 9.86 -15.42
N LEU A 242 2.08 10.20 -16.70
CA LEU A 242 1.48 11.47 -17.09
C LEU A 242 -0.02 11.52 -16.73
N ILE A 243 -0.71 10.40 -16.90
CA ILE A 243 -2.11 10.23 -16.49
C ILE A 243 -2.24 10.49 -14.97
N ASP A 244 -1.38 9.85 -14.18
CA ASP A 244 -1.34 9.99 -12.72
C ASP A 244 -1.01 11.41 -12.27
N GLU A 245 -0.01 12.05 -12.89
CA GLU A 245 0.39 13.42 -12.58
C GLU A 245 -0.78 14.38 -12.81
N ARG A 246 -1.51 14.21 -13.91
CA ARG A 246 -2.67 15.05 -14.24
C ARG A 246 -3.83 14.84 -13.27
N GLU A 247 -4.15 13.60 -12.91
CA GLU A 247 -5.17 13.31 -11.89
C GLU A 247 -4.81 13.96 -10.54
N ARG A 248 -3.54 13.83 -10.11
CA ARG A 248 -3.06 14.40 -8.84
C ARG A 248 -3.16 15.92 -8.82
N LEU A 249 -2.86 16.59 -9.92
CA LEU A 249 -2.98 18.05 -10.03
C LEU A 249 -4.44 18.50 -9.94
N LEU A 250 -5.36 17.80 -10.62
CA LEU A 250 -6.78 18.08 -10.51
C LEU A 250 -7.28 17.86 -9.07
N ILE A 251 -6.87 16.77 -8.40
CA ILE A 251 -7.23 16.55 -6.99
C ILE A 251 -6.62 17.65 -6.09
N ALA A 252 -5.35 18.01 -6.30
CA ALA A 252 -4.69 19.05 -5.53
C ALA A 252 -5.35 20.42 -5.70
N LEU A 253 -5.93 20.71 -6.87
CA LEU A 253 -6.65 21.94 -7.16
C LEU A 253 -7.90 22.11 -6.28
N PHE A 254 -8.73 21.07 -6.21
CA PHE A 254 -9.91 21.08 -5.33
C PHE A 254 -9.55 20.85 -3.85
N GLY A 255 -8.34 20.38 -3.57
CA GLY A 255 -7.80 20.17 -2.22
C GLY A 255 -8.14 18.80 -1.65
N PHE A 256 -7.11 18.05 -1.23
CA PHE A 256 -7.23 16.65 -0.81
C PHE A 256 -8.30 16.41 0.26
N ARG A 257 -8.42 17.31 1.25
CA ARG A 257 -9.36 17.15 2.38
C ARG A 257 -10.79 17.61 2.08
N ALA A 258 -11.02 18.30 0.96
CA ALA A 258 -12.34 18.75 0.56
C ALA A 258 -13.05 17.76 -0.40
N LEU A 259 -12.30 16.79 -0.92
CA LEU A 259 -12.79 15.78 -1.85
C LEU A 259 -13.11 14.46 -1.14
N LEU A 260 -13.88 13.61 -1.82
CA LEU A 260 -14.09 12.20 -1.47
C LEU A 260 -12.92 11.30 -1.94
N ASN A 261 -11.85 11.91 -2.48
CA ASN A 261 -10.62 11.24 -2.88
C ASN A 261 -9.78 10.92 -1.63
N ARG A 262 -9.66 9.64 -1.25
CA ARG A 262 -8.80 9.22 -0.12
C ARG A 262 -7.30 9.20 -0.44
N GLN A 263 -6.95 9.13 -1.71
CA GLN A 263 -5.56 9.09 -2.18
C GLN A 263 -5.28 10.36 -2.97
N THR A 264 -4.01 10.75 -3.04
CA THR A 264 -3.55 11.91 -3.81
C THR A 264 -3.88 11.81 -5.31
N GLY A 265 -4.31 10.65 -5.79
CA GLY A 265 -4.53 10.33 -7.20
C GLY A 265 -3.40 9.49 -7.77
N GLY A 266 -3.68 8.92 -8.94
CA GLY A 266 -2.79 8.08 -9.72
C GLY A 266 -3.00 6.59 -9.49
N PHE A 267 -2.75 5.84 -10.55
CA PHE A 267 -2.60 4.39 -10.50
C PHE A 267 -1.36 4.00 -9.70
N PHE A 268 -0.20 4.59 -9.98
CA PHE A 268 1.03 4.36 -9.24
C PHE A 268 1.12 5.21 -7.97
N ALA A 269 1.84 4.70 -6.98
CA ALA A 269 2.12 5.48 -5.78
C ALA A 269 3.18 6.55 -6.11
N ALA A 270 2.98 7.77 -5.60
CA ALA A 270 4.00 8.79 -5.56
C ALA A 270 4.33 9.10 -4.11
N HIS A 271 5.62 9.01 -3.77
CA HIS A 271 6.10 9.32 -2.45
C HIS A 271 7.52 9.88 -2.48
N GLU A 272 7.70 11.01 -1.79
CA GLU A 272 8.96 11.65 -1.49
C GLU A 272 9.34 11.35 -0.04
N PHE A 273 10.48 10.69 0.15
CA PHE A 273 10.97 10.29 1.46
C PHE A 273 11.66 11.44 2.20
N ALA A 274 11.84 11.27 3.50
CA ALA A 274 12.44 12.29 4.35
C ALA A 274 13.94 12.43 4.08
N ALA A 275 14.50 13.62 4.29
CA ALA A 275 15.92 13.89 4.04
C ALA A 275 16.82 13.09 5.00
N GLU A 276 16.31 12.79 6.20
CA GLU A 276 16.95 11.98 7.22
C GLU A 276 17.10 10.52 6.78
N ASP A 277 16.11 9.97 6.05
CA ASP A 277 16.20 8.62 5.50
C ASP A 277 17.27 8.57 4.38
N ALA A 278 17.39 9.63 3.57
CA ALA A 278 18.46 9.75 2.58
C ALA A 278 19.85 9.82 3.24
N GLU A 279 20.00 10.63 4.29
CA GLU A 279 21.26 10.71 5.06
C GLU A 279 21.62 9.38 5.72
N LEU A 280 20.62 8.68 6.26
CA LEU A 280 20.80 7.35 6.83
C LEU A 280 21.34 6.37 5.79
N PHE A 281 20.73 6.32 4.60
CA PHE A 281 21.16 5.44 3.52
C PHE A 281 22.55 5.79 2.97
N THR A 282 22.81 7.07 2.69
CA THR A 282 24.15 7.51 2.25
C THR A 282 25.23 7.17 3.29
N GLY A 283 24.89 7.20 4.58
CA GLY A 283 25.79 6.78 5.66
C GLY A 283 26.18 5.30 5.64
N LEU A 284 25.42 4.44 4.97
CA LEU A 284 25.74 3.02 4.80
C LEU A 284 26.87 2.80 3.78
N SER A 285 27.11 3.78 2.89
CA SER A 285 28.15 3.73 1.86
C SER A 285 28.09 2.48 0.96
N THR A 286 26.88 1.99 0.67
CA THR A 286 26.67 0.84 -0.24
C THR A 286 27.08 1.18 -1.66
N ARG A 287 27.48 0.18 -2.46
CA ARG A 287 27.79 0.35 -3.89
C ARG A 287 27.16 -0.72 -4.80
N VAL A 288 26.17 -1.43 -4.30
CA VAL A 288 25.58 -2.58 -4.99
C VAL A 288 24.60 -2.16 -6.10
N LEU A 289 23.95 -0.99 -5.98
CA LEU A 289 23.01 -0.47 -6.97
C LEU A 289 23.70 0.37 -8.06
N SER A 290 24.90 0.90 -7.81
CA SER A 290 25.73 1.60 -8.80
C SER A 290 26.73 0.67 -9.47
N ASP A 291 27.62 0.07 -8.68
CA ASP A 291 28.79 -0.66 -9.18
C ASP A 291 28.49 -2.15 -9.29
N GLY A 292 27.75 -2.70 -8.32
CA GLY A 292 27.37 -4.12 -8.32
C GLY A 292 26.53 -4.54 -9.53
N MET A 293 25.80 -3.62 -10.14
CA MET A 293 25.08 -3.88 -11.40
C MET A 293 25.99 -4.07 -12.62
N LEU A 294 27.25 -3.61 -12.56
CA LEU A 294 28.21 -3.80 -13.65
C LEU A 294 28.85 -5.19 -13.61
N ASP A 295 28.84 -5.85 -12.44
CA ASP A 295 29.45 -7.16 -12.21
C ASP A 295 28.53 -8.34 -12.57
N LEU A 296 27.36 -8.05 -13.15
CA LEU A 296 26.33 -9.05 -13.40
C LEU A 296 26.68 -9.98 -14.54
N GLN A 297 26.67 -11.27 -14.20
CA GLN A 297 26.84 -12.38 -15.13
C GLN A 297 25.49 -13.02 -15.42
N SER A 298 25.29 -13.44 -16.66
CA SER A 298 24.12 -14.23 -17.03
C SER A 298 24.12 -15.59 -16.33
N SER A 299 22.93 -16.13 -16.07
CA SER A 299 22.80 -17.49 -15.55
C SER A 299 23.50 -18.52 -16.43
N PRO A 300 24.12 -19.57 -15.84
CA PRO A 300 24.60 -20.74 -16.57
C PRO A 300 23.47 -21.40 -17.39
N SER A 301 23.82 -22.00 -18.52
CA SER A 301 22.87 -22.70 -19.42
C SER A 301 22.05 -23.74 -18.68
N ASP A 302 22.72 -24.54 -17.83
CA ASP A 302 22.13 -25.69 -17.17
C ASP A 302 21.07 -25.25 -16.15
N LEU A 303 21.28 -24.10 -15.49
CA LEU A 303 20.28 -23.52 -14.60
C LEU A 303 19.07 -23.00 -15.38
N HIS A 304 19.29 -22.37 -16.53
CA HIS A 304 18.20 -21.90 -17.38
C HIS A 304 17.35 -23.07 -17.92
N GLU A 305 18.00 -24.17 -18.32
CA GLU A 305 17.34 -25.40 -18.76
C GLU A 305 16.52 -26.03 -17.63
N ALA A 306 17.11 -26.22 -16.45
CA ALA A 306 16.41 -26.74 -15.28
C ALA A 306 15.20 -25.88 -14.85
N LEU A 307 15.32 -24.54 -14.93
CA LEU A 307 14.18 -23.64 -14.70
C LEU A 307 13.12 -23.76 -15.79
N GLY A 308 13.52 -24.00 -17.03
CA GLY A 308 12.62 -24.27 -18.15
C GLY A 308 11.79 -25.53 -17.90
N GLU A 309 12.45 -26.64 -17.52
CA GLU A 309 11.79 -27.90 -17.17
C GLU A 309 10.83 -27.74 -15.99
N LEU A 310 11.26 -27.07 -14.91
CA LEU A 310 10.39 -26.77 -13.78
C LEU A 310 9.13 -25.96 -14.19
N MET A 311 9.29 -25.01 -15.12
CA MET A 311 8.17 -24.23 -15.64
C MET A 311 7.23 -25.05 -16.54
N GLU A 312 7.73 -26.07 -17.25
CA GLU A 312 6.88 -27.06 -17.92
C GLU A 312 6.04 -27.82 -16.90
N ASP A 313 6.68 -28.37 -15.86
CA ASP A 313 6.02 -29.17 -14.83
C ASP A 313 4.93 -28.38 -14.09
N ILE A 314 5.23 -27.14 -13.70
CA ILE A 314 4.25 -26.25 -13.04
C ILE A 314 3.04 -26.01 -13.96
N PHE A 315 3.26 -25.74 -15.24
CA PHE A 315 2.17 -25.45 -16.17
C PHE A 315 1.36 -26.70 -16.53
N ALA A 316 2.02 -27.86 -16.67
CA ALA A 316 1.35 -29.15 -16.81
C ALA A 316 0.45 -29.42 -15.60
N PHE A 317 0.96 -29.24 -14.38
CA PHE A 317 0.18 -29.38 -13.15
C PHE A 317 -1.01 -28.42 -13.09
N MET A 318 -0.86 -27.16 -13.53
CA MET A 318 -1.96 -26.20 -13.60
C MET A 318 -3.06 -26.62 -14.58
N VAL A 319 -2.69 -27.27 -15.69
CA VAL A 319 -3.63 -27.79 -16.69
C VAL A 319 -4.32 -29.07 -16.20
N GLU A 320 -3.60 -29.96 -15.52
CA GLU A 320 -4.13 -31.20 -14.95
C GLU A 320 -5.03 -30.96 -13.73
N HIS A 321 -4.75 -29.92 -12.94
CA HIS A 321 -5.46 -29.60 -11.70
C HIS A 321 -6.07 -28.18 -11.72
N PRO A 322 -7.00 -27.89 -12.64
CA PRO A 322 -7.47 -26.53 -12.87
C PRO A 322 -8.37 -25.98 -11.75
N ILE A 323 -9.04 -26.85 -11.00
CA ILE A 323 -9.85 -26.44 -9.83
C ILE A 323 -8.94 -26.04 -8.66
N LEU A 324 -7.90 -26.85 -8.38
CA LEU A 324 -6.97 -26.62 -7.28
C LEU A 324 -6.12 -25.36 -7.49
N THR A 325 -5.73 -25.10 -8.74
CA THR A 325 -4.91 -23.94 -9.11
C THR A 325 -5.74 -22.69 -9.44
N GLY A 326 -7.07 -22.80 -9.42
CA GLY A 326 -7.97 -21.68 -9.73
C GLY A 326 -8.02 -21.27 -11.20
N THR A 327 -7.51 -22.11 -12.11
CA THR A 327 -7.43 -21.86 -13.56
C THR A 327 -8.58 -22.48 -14.37
N ALA A 328 -9.55 -23.13 -13.71
CA ALA A 328 -10.68 -23.79 -14.38
C ALA A 328 -11.51 -22.90 -15.31
N ARG A 329 -11.53 -21.59 -15.08
CA ARG A 329 -12.23 -20.64 -15.95
C ARG A 329 -11.35 -20.08 -17.05
N ILE A 330 -10.05 -19.94 -16.79
CA ILE A 330 -9.10 -19.26 -17.66
C ILE A 330 -7.77 -20.04 -17.56
N PRO A 331 -7.41 -20.81 -18.60
CA PRO A 331 -6.18 -21.58 -18.59
C PRO A 331 -4.97 -20.64 -18.62
N PRO A 332 -3.82 -21.07 -18.05
CA PRO A 332 -2.61 -20.27 -18.07
C PRO A 332 -2.08 -20.11 -19.50
N SER A 333 -1.64 -18.90 -19.85
CA SER A 333 -1.15 -18.60 -21.20
C SER A 333 0.34 -18.92 -21.38
N ALA A 334 0.77 -19.21 -22.61
CA ALA A 334 2.20 -19.36 -22.92
C ALA A 334 3.00 -18.08 -22.61
N ARG A 335 2.38 -16.90 -22.76
CA ARG A 335 2.98 -15.62 -22.38
C ARG A 335 3.19 -15.51 -20.87
N LEU A 336 2.28 -16.05 -20.06
CA LEU A 336 2.45 -16.10 -18.60
C LEU A 336 3.65 -16.96 -18.24
N LYS A 337 3.78 -18.14 -18.86
CA LYS A 337 4.94 -19.02 -18.67
C LYS A 337 6.26 -18.35 -18.99
N ALA A 338 6.35 -17.73 -20.17
CA ALA A 338 7.55 -17.01 -20.58
C ALA A 338 7.89 -15.86 -19.63
N SER A 339 6.88 -15.13 -19.14
CA SER A 339 7.05 -14.08 -18.16
C SER A 339 7.53 -14.61 -16.80
N MET A 340 7.03 -15.75 -16.34
CA MET A 340 7.45 -16.40 -15.10
C MET A 340 8.87 -16.97 -15.20
N LEU A 341 9.20 -17.67 -16.28
CA LEU A 341 10.56 -18.18 -16.53
C LEU A 341 11.59 -17.05 -16.60
N SER A 342 11.25 -15.98 -17.33
CA SER A 342 12.12 -14.81 -17.44
C SER A 342 12.33 -14.10 -16.10
N GLN A 343 11.35 -14.12 -15.20
CA GLN A 343 11.51 -13.57 -13.86
C GLN A 343 12.27 -14.52 -12.94
N ALA A 344 12.06 -15.83 -13.06
CA ALA A 344 12.75 -16.82 -12.25
C ALA A 344 14.24 -16.98 -12.60
N THR A 345 14.65 -16.62 -13.81
CA THR A 345 16.05 -16.73 -14.27
C THR A 345 16.90 -15.62 -13.64
N PRO A 346 17.83 -15.95 -12.72
CA PRO A 346 18.59 -14.92 -12.01
C PRO A 346 19.77 -14.39 -12.84
N SER A 347 20.36 -13.31 -12.35
CA SER A 347 21.75 -12.97 -12.67
C SER A 347 22.64 -13.34 -11.49
N GLN A 348 23.92 -13.54 -11.76
CA GLN A 348 24.90 -13.97 -10.77
C GLN A 348 26.03 -12.95 -10.64
N ILE A 349 26.64 -12.92 -9.45
CA ILE A 349 27.94 -12.30 -9.19
C ILE A 349 28.84 -13.40 -8.63
N ASP A 350 29.97 -13.66 -9.29
CA ASP A 350 30.90 -14.73 -8.93
C ASP A 350 30.21 -16.09 -8.72
N GLY A 351 29.31 -16.44 -9.64
CA GLY A 351 28.53 -17.70 -9.58
C GLY A 351 27.46 -17.75 -8.47
N ASN A 352 27.24 -16.66 -7.72
CA ASN A 352 26.25 -16.59 -6.64
C ASN A 352 25.07 -15.70 -7.02
N VAL A 353 23.86 -16.13 -6.64
CA VAL A 353 22.67 -15.28 -6.65
C VAL A 353 22.60 -14.56 -5.32
N LEU A 354 22.70 -13.23 -5.34
CA LEU A 354 22.88 -12.45 -4.11
C LEU A 354 21.56 -12.00 -3.47
N LEU A 355 20.50 -11.78 -4.25
CA LEU A 355 19.18 -11.43 -3.74
C LEU A 355 18.12 -12.27 -4.45
N ALA A 356 17.15 -12.69 -3.65
CA ALA A 356 15.94 -13.29 -4.14
C ALA A 356 14.69 -12.71 -3.47
N VAL A 357 13.61 -12.46 -4.22
CA VAL A 357 12.36 -11.83 -3.71
C VAL A 357 11.17 -12.73 -4.04
N LEU A 358 10.36 -13.30 -3.14
CA LEU A 358 9.09 -13.96 -3.55
C LEU A 358 7.88 -13.04 -3.51
N GLY A 359 7.07 -13.17 -4.56
CA GLY A 359 5.66 -12.79 -4.53
C GLY A 359 4.80 -13.94 -4.00
N LYS A 360 3.78 -13.62 -3.19
CA LYS A 360 2.83 -14.62 -2.69
C LYS A 360 1.78 -15.02 -3.73
N ASP A 361 1.24 -14.03 -4.45
CA ASP A 361 0.08 -14.19 -5.32
C ASP A 361 0.33 -13.39 -6.62
N ILE A 362 -0.15 -13.91 -7.76
CA ILE A 362 -0.30 -13.13 -8.99
C ILE A 362 -1.69 -12.48 -9.00
N THR A 363 -1.79 -11.23 -9.45
CA THR A 363 -3.10 -10.60 -9.59
C THR A 363 -3.85 -11.19 -10.79
N LEU A 364 -5.19 -11.18 -10.78
CA LEU A 364 -5.96 -11.61 -11.94
C LEU A 364 -5.61 -10.79 -13.19
N GLU A 365 -5.34 -9.49 -13.03
CA GLU A 365 -4.90 -8.61 -14.11
C GLU A 365 -3.58 -9.10 -14.72
N ASP A 366 -2.57 -9.39 -13.89
CA ASP A 366 -1.26 -9.89 -14.36
C ASP A 366 -1.30 -11.34 -14.84
N PHE A 367 -2.29 -12.13 -14.41
CA PHE A 367 -2.53 -13.48 -14.93
C PHE A 367 -3.06 -13.43 -16.38
N LEU A 368 -3.97 -12.48 -16.65
CA LEU A 368 -4.58 -12.28 -17.97
C LEU A 368 -3.63 -11.57 -18.94
N GLU A 369 -2.96 -10.54 -18.45
CA GLU A 369 -2.01 -9.72 -19.20
C GLU A 369 -0.65 -9.75 -18.48
N PRO A 370 0.20 -10.76 -18.75
CA PRO A 370 1.46 -10.94 -18.05
C PRO A 370 2.36 -9.71 -18.18
N ARG A 371 2.65 -9.12 -17.02
CA ARG A 371 3.61 -8.03 -16.79
C ARG A 371 4.64 -8.51 -15.78
N ARG A 372 5.90 -8.12 -15.96
CA ARG A 372 6.93 -8.40 -14.97
C ARG A 372 6.73 -7.52 -13.74
N PHE A 373 7.13 -8.02 -12.58
CA PHE A 373 6.98 -7.31 -11.31
C PHE A 373 7.87 -6.06 -11.26
N LEU A 374 9.18 -6.19 -11.51
CA LEU A 374 10.14 -5.11 -11.42
C LEU A 374 10.29 -4.33 -12.73
N MET A 375 9.29 -3.53 -13.08
CA MET A 375 9.35 -2.63 -14.23
C MET A 375 8.76 -1.25 -13.90
N GLU A 376 9.24 -0.22 -14.61
CA GLU A 376 8.77 1.15 -14.47
C GLU A 376 7.27 1.28 -14.78
N GLU A 377 6.75 0.52 -15.73
CA GLU A 377 5.30 0.39 -15.98
C GLU A 377 4.85 -1.07 -15.79
N GLY A 378 5.26 -1.68 -14.67
CA GLY A 378 4.91 -3.05 -14.28
C GLY A 378 3.58 -3.17 -13.50
N SER A 379 3.43 -4.27 -12.75
CA SER A 379 2.33 -4.39 -11.78
C SER A 379 2.36 -3.22 -10.78
N ARG A 380 1.21 -2.78 -10.27
CA ARG A 380 1.14 -1.63 -9.33
C ARG A 380 2.04 -1.81 -8.10
N ALA A 381 2.05 -3.01 -7.52
CA ALA A 381 2.88 -3.35 -6.37
C ALA A 381 4.37 -3.36 -6.76
N GLY A 382 4.67 -3.90 -7.93
CA GLY A 382 6.00 -3.91 -8.51
C GLY A 382 6.54 -2.52 -8.83
N HIS A 383 5.71 -1.60 -9.31
CA HIS A 383 6.08 -0.20 -9.52
C HIS A 383 6.51 0.48 -8.20
N LEU A 384 5.77 0.27 -7.10
CA LEU A 384 6.17 0.85 -5.81
C LEU A 384 7.56 0.33 -5.41
N PHE A 385 7.78 -0.98 -5.50
CA PHE A 385 9.08 -1.57 -5.17
C PHE A 385 10.19 -1.07 -6.10
N PHE A 386 9.94 -0.97 -7.40
CA PHE A 386 10.84 -0.39 -8.38
C PHE A 386 11.19 1.09 -8.05
N HIS A 387 10.19 1.88 -7.66
CA HIS A 387 10.39 3.27 -7.22
C HIS A 387 11.27 3.37 -5.97
N LEU A 388 11.10 2.46 -5.00
CA LEU A 388 11.96 2.38 -3.83
C LEU A 388 13.42 2.08 -4.23
N ILE A 389 13.64 1.08 -5.09
CA ILE A 389 14.99 0.73 -5.59
C ILE A 389 15.62 1.91 -6.33
N LYS A 390 14.89 2.56 -7.26
CA LYS A 390 15.41 3.74 -7.97
C LYS A 390 15.76 4.88 -7.02
N THR A 391 14.96 5.07 -5.97
CA THR A 391 15.24 6.10 -4.95
C THR A 391 16.56 5.81 -4.24
N LEU A 392 16.78 4.56 -3.80
CA LEU A 392 18.03 4.17 -3.15
C LEU A 392 19.22 4.30 -4.11
N GLN A 393 19.08 3.88 -5.36
CA GLN A 393 20.13 4.02 -6.37
C GLN A 393 20.52 5.49 -6.60
N GLN A 394 19.55 6.41 -6.62
CA GLN A 394 19.83 7.84 -6.74
C GLN A 394 20.63 8.37 -5.55
N TRP A 395 20.31 7.93 -4.35
CA TRP A 395 21.06 8.29 -3.14
C TRP A 395 22.47 7.71 -3.13
N GLU A 396 22.64 6.49 -3.65
CA GLU A 396 23.96 5.85 -3.81
C GLU A 396 24.86 6.61 -4.79
N LEU A 397 24.30 7.07 -5.92
CA LEU A 397 25.00 7.86 -6.93
C LEU A 397 25.25 9.32 -6.52
N GLY A 398 24.82 9.73 -5.32
CA GLY A 398 25.01 11.09 -4.82
C GLY A 398 24.13 12.15 -5.49
N PHE A 399 23.05 11.75 -6.18
CA PHE A 399 22.06 12.70 -6.67
C PHE A 399 21.29 13.27 -5.47
N GLY A 400 21.47 14.57 -5.24
CA GLY A 400 20.95 15.28 -4.06
C GLY A 400 19.43 15.25 -3.89
N LYS A 401 19.04 15.58 -2.65
CA LYS A 401 17.73 15.57 -1.95
C LYS A 401 16.48 16.15 -2.66
N SER A 402 16.45 16.35 -3.98
CA SER A 402 15.28 16.85 -4.71
C SER A 402 15.31 16.61 -6.23
N CYS A 403 16.10 15.66 -6.75
CA CYS A 403 16.31 15.52 -8.20
C CYS A 403 15.83 14.18 -8.77
N LEU A 404 14.51 13.97 -8.85
CA LEU A 404 13.89 12.95 -9.71
C LEU A 404 13.87 13.38 -11.20
N ALA A 405 14.92 14.05 -11.66
CA ALA A 405 15.02 14.52 -13.04
C ALA A 405 16.29 13.97 -13.69
N ARG A 406 16.07 13.04 -14.63
CA ARG A 406 17.00 12.50 -15.62
C ARG A 406 17.97 11.43 -15.13
N LEU A 407 17.48 10.19 -15.16
CA LEU A 407 18.22 9.08 -15.78
C LEU A 407 17.19 8.25 -16.55
N SER A 408 16.95 8.64 -17.81
CA SER A 408 16.47 7.71 -18.82
C SER A 408 17.54 6.64 -18.97
N TRP A 409 17.24 5.40 -18.57
CA TRP A 409 17.95 4.28 -19.16
C TRP A 409 17.80 4.41 -20.68
N PRO A 410 18.85 4.22 -21.49
CA PRO A 410 18.66 4.14 -22.93
C PRO A 410 17.90 2.83 -23.20
N ILE A 411 16.58 2.89 -23.21
CA ILE A 411 15.78 1.93 -23.95
C ILE A 411 15.89 2.39 -25.40
N SER A 412 16.94 1.93 -26.08
CA SER A 412 16.83 1.82 -27.53
C SER A 412 15.72 0.80 -27.79
N SER A 413 14.67 1.25 -28.45
CA SER A 413 13.56 0.44 -28.95
C SER A 413 13.98 -0.64 -29.96
N ASP A 414 15.27 -0.75 -30.26
CA ASP A 414 15.86 -1.81 -31.08
C ASP A 414 16.92 -2.55 -30.27
N ARG A 415 16.58 -3.76 -29.79
CA ARG A 415 17.44 -4.96 -29.77
C ARG A 415 16.74 -6.10 -29.03
N GLU A 416 16.03 -6.92 -29.81
CA GLU A 416 15.78 -8.34 -29.54
C GLU A 416 17.08 -9.19 -29.51
N ALA A 417 18.25 -8.61 -29.23
CA ALA A 417 19.55 -9.28 -29.40
C ALA A 417 20.54 -9.07 -28.24
N ALA A 418 20.10 -8.52 -27.11
CA ALA A 418 20.89 -8.50 -25.88
C ALA A 418 20.08 -9.17 -24.76
N GLY A 419 20.26 -10.49 -24.64
CA GLY A 419 19.91 -11.24 -23.44
C GLY A 419 20.76 -10.72 -22.28
N GLY A 420 20.28 -9.66 -21.63
CA GLY A 420 20.81 -9.11 -20.40
C GLY A 420 19.87 -9.50 -19.28
N SER A 421 20.17 -10.62 -18.65
CA SER A 421 19.59 -11.07 -17.39
C SER A 421 19.73 -9.93 -16.38
N VAL A 422 18.60 -9.39 -15.90
CA VAL A 422 18.56 -8.51 -14.74
C VAL A 422 18.27 -9.41 -13.55
N LEU A 423 19.03 -9.25 -12.46
CA LEU A 423 18.84 -9.92 -11.15
C LEU A 423 17.34 -10.16 -10.90
N PHE A 424 16.87 -11.33 -10.46
CA PHE A 424 16.93 -11.88 -9.09
C PHE A 424 16.29 -13.29 -9.15
N ALA A 425 16.72 -14.26 -8.32
CA ALA A 425 15.89 -15.45 -8.06
C ALA A 425 14.79 -15.06 -7.07
N PHE A 426 13.87 -15.93 -6.65
CA PHE A 426 12.72 -15.52 -5.82
C PHE A 426 12.68 -16.41 -4.55
N ASP A 427 12.98 -15.87 -3.34
CA ASP A 427 12.68 -16.46 -2.01
C ASP A 427 12.33 -15.38 -0.93
N LEU A 428 11.04 -15.10 -0.70
CA LEU A 428 10.44 -14.35 0.43
C LEU A 428 9.31 -15.18 1.05
N VAL A 429 9.54 -15.74 2.25
CA VAL A 429 8.46 -16.28 3.06
C VAL A 429 7.58 -15.10 3.52
N CYS A 430 6.41 -14.97 2.88
CA CYS A 430 5.38 -14.03 3.29
C CYS A 430 4.76 -14.51 4.61
N ALA A 431 5.41 -14.23 5.73
CA ALA A 431 4.81 -14.33 7.05
C ALA A 431 3.75 -13.22 7.17
N CYS A 432 2.48 -13.64 7.06
CA CYS A 432 1.27 -12.89 7.33
C CYS A 432 1.44 -11.40 7.67
N SER A 433 1.05 -10.51 6.75
CA SER A 433 0.05 -9.43 6.95
C SER A 433 0.17 -8.45 8.14
N ARG A 434 0.47 -8.90 9.36
CA ARG A 434 0.63 -8.11 10.59
C ARG A 434 1.88 -8.48 11.40
N SER A 435 2.53 -9.61 11.07
CA SER A 435 3.67 -10.13 11.81
C SER A 435 4.93 -9.29 11.60
N CYS A 436 5.12 -8.66 10.43
CA CYS A 436 6.32 -7.83 10.20
C CYS A 436 6.41 -6.58 11.10
N ALA A 437 5.27 -6.10 11.64
CA ALA A 437 5.27 -5.03 12.64
C ALA A 437 5.62 -5.53 14.05
N HIS A 438 5.55 -6.85 14.29
CA HIS A 438 5.78 -7.49 15.59
C HIS A 438 7.09 -8.28 15.63
N THR A 439 7.72 -8.56 14.49
CA THR A 439 9.04 -9.21 14.43
C THR A 439 10.13 -8.20 14.73
N ARG A 440 10.92 -8.48 15.77
CA ARG A 440 12.16 -7.73 16.06
C ARG A 440 13.14 -7.97 14.92
N THR A 441 13.81 -6.91 14.48
CA THR A 441 14.97 -6.94 13.56
C THR A 441 16.08 -7.93 13.95
N SER A 442 16.12 -8.37 15.21
CA SER A 442 17.09 -9.37 15.68
C SER A 442 16.78 -10.81 15.26
N GLU A 443 15.57 -11.11 14.78
CA GLU A 443 15.22 -12.45 14.29
C GLU A 443 15.40 -12.51 12.77
N VAL A 444 16.67 -12.56 12.35
CA VAL A 444 17.02 -13.44 11.22
C VAL A 444 16.63 -14.84 11.71
N SER A 445 15.55 -15.40 11.16
CA SER A 445 15.00 -16.67 11.64
C SER A 445 16.10 -17.73 11.71
N GLU A 446 16.05 -18.52 12.79
CA GLU A 446 17.03 -19.54 13.16
C GLU A 446 17.53 -20.38 11.99
N ILE A 447 18.85 -20.56 11.99
CA ILE A 447 19.63 -21.48 11.18
C ILE A 447 19.04 -22.88 11.37
N GLU A 448 18.32 -23.42 10.38
CA GLU A 448 18.17 -24.87 10.32
C GLU A 448 19.58 -25.44 10.07
N GLU A 449 20.02 -26.37 10.91
CA GLU A 449 21.25 -27.16 10.70
C GLU A 449 21.09 -27.96 9.38
N GLY A 450 21.38 -27.31 8.27
CA GLY A 450 21.37 -27.86 6.91
C GLY A 450 22.73 -27.70 6.24
N ASP A 451 22.84 -28.28 5.04
CA ASP A 451 24.04 -28.23 4.20
C ASP A 451 24.64 -26.81 4.14
N PRO A 452 25.95 -26.62 4.45
CA PRO A 452 26.68 -25.35 4.31
C PRO A 452 26.47 -24.61 2.98
N GLN A 453 26.04 -25.32 1.92
CA GLN A 453 25.72 -24.73 0.62
C GLN A 453 24.33 -24.08 0.54
N THR A 454 23.42 -24.32 1.50
CA THR A 454 22.02 -23.84 1.47
C THR A 454 21.75 -22.60 2.35
N TYR A 455 22.78 -22.07 3.01
CA TYR A 455 22.65 -20.93 3.93
C TYR A 455 22.06 -19.70 3.23
N THR A 456 20.98 -19.15 3.80
CA THR A 456 20.25 -18.00 3.25
C THR A 456 19.86 -17.04 4.38
N ILE A 457 19.86 -15.74 4.12
CA ILE A 457 19.34 -14.71 5.03
C ILE A 457 17.92 -14.38 4.60
N ALA A 458 16.94 -14.68 5.46
CA ALA A 458 15.55 -14.32 5.23
C ALA A 458 15.22 -12.98 5.90
N ILE A 459 14.82 -11.97 5.11
CA ILE A 459 14.41 -10.66 5.61
C ILE A 459 12.91 -10.48 5.36
N PRO A 460 12.07 -10.46 6.40
CA PRO A 460 10.63 -10.35 6.22
C PRO A 460 10.23 -8.93 5.77
N ALA A 461 9.71 -8.81 4.55
CA ALA A 461 9.26 -7.56 3.98
C ALA A 461 7.73 -7.41 3.96
N LEU A 462 7.26 -6.16 3.99
CA LEU A 462 5.85 -5.85 3.79
C LEU A 462 5.51 -5.93 2.30
N ASP A 463 4.43 -6.65 1.97
CA ASP A 463 3.91 -6.73 0.61
C ASP A 463 3.56 -5.32 0.09
N PRO A 464 4.21 -4.82 -0.98
CA PRO A 464 3.95 -3.50 -1.55
C PRO A 464 2.52 -3.37 -2.09
N GLY A 465 1.86 -4.48 -2.39
CA GLY A 465 0.43 -4.56 -2.69
C GLY A 465 -0.46 -4.08 -1.53
N ARG A 466 0.05 -3.91 -0.31
CA ARG A 466 -0.70 -3.27 0.78
C ARG A 466 -0.93 -1.78 0.57
N ASP A 467 -0.01 -1.09 -0.12
CA ASP A 467 -0.20 0.33 -0.50
C ASP A 467 -1.37 0.49 -1.50
N LYS A 468 -1.77 -0.59 -2.19
CA LYS A 468 -2.85 -0.62 -3.20
C LYS A 468 -4.23 -0.26 -2.63
N TYR A 469 -4.53 -0.65 -1.38
CA TYR A 469 -5.90 -0.63 -0.84
C TYR A 469 -6.03 0.31 0.37
N GLY A 470 -6.26 1.61 0.13
CA GLY A 470 -6.65 2.59 1.16
C GLY A 470 -5.73 3.81 1.28
N SER A 471 -6.07 4.77 2.15
CA SER A 471 -5.10 5.78 2.60
C SER A 471 -4.17 5.10 3.61
N GLN A 472 -3.13 4.44 3.08
CA GLN A 472 -2.13 3.83 3.94
C GLN A 472 -1.28 4.93 4.59
N PRO A 473 -0.90 4.76 5.86
CA PRO A 473 -0.15 5.78 6.56
C PRO A 473 1.26 5.91 5.98
N GLN A 474 1.83 7.12 6.05
CA GLN A 474 3.20 7.37 5.58
C GLN A 474 4.23 6.44 6.25
N SER A 475 3.99 6.08 7.51
CA SER A 475 4.80 5.12 8.25
C SER A 475 4.88 3.74 7.58
N LEU A 476 3.86 3.31 6.82
CA LEU A 476 3.91 2.06 6.07
C LEU A 476 5.00 2.09 4.99
N ARG A 477 5.03 3.17 4.20
CA ARG A 477 6.01 3.35 3.13
C ARG A 477 7.42 3.52 3.67
N ARG A 478 7.55 4.20 4.82
CA ARG A 478 8.84 4.32 5.52
C ARG A 478 9.36 2.97 5.99
N VAL A 479 8.51 2.10 6.57
CA VAL A 479 8.91 0.72 6.93
C VAL A 479 9.35 -0.08 5.69
N MET A 480 8.62 0.03 4.57
CA MET A 480 9.01 -0.61 3.31
C MET A 480 10.38 -0.11 2.81
N LEU A 481 10.62 1.20 2.81
CA LEU A 481 11.90 1.78 2.42
C LEU A 481 13.04 1.30 3.34
N LEU A 482 12.88 1.40 4.65
CA LEU A 482 13.91 1.03 5.62
C LEU A 482 14.21 -0.48 5.58
N THR A 483 13.20 -1.32 5.31
CA THR A 483 13.42 -2.76 5.08
C THR A 483 14.25 -2.97 3.82
N LEU A 484 13.95 -2.24 2.73
CA LEU A 484 14.76 -2.33 1.51
C LEU A 484 16.19 -1.81 1.72
N MET A 485 16.40 -0.79 2.57
CA MET A 485 17.76 -0.38 2.95
C MET A 485 18.52 -1.51 3.66
N VAL A 486 17.84 -2.28 4.53
CA VAL A 486 18.43 -3.46 5.18
C VAL A 486 18.82 -4.48 4.11
N ASP A 487 17.92 -4.78 3.17
CA ASP A 487 18.19 -5.70 2.06
C ASP A 487 19.44 -5.28 1.28
N ILE A 488 19.50 -4.01 0.85
CA ILE A 488 20.61 -3.46 0.05
C ILE A 488 21.92 -3.41 0.84
N ALA A 489 21.88 -3.06 2.12
CA ALA A 489 23.07 -3.04 2.97
C ALA A 489 23.64 -4.44 3.24
N ILE A 490 22.76 -5.42 3.52
CA ILE A 490 23.17 -6.81 3.68
C ILE A 490 23.71 -7.35 2.35
N LEU A 491 23.07 -7.01 1.24
CA LEU A 491 23.51 -7.41 -0.10
C LEU A 491 24.94 -6.91 -0.41
N ASP A 492 25.24 -5.66 -0.09
CA ASP A 492 26.56 -5.08 -0.29
C ASP A 492 27.62 -5.71 0.64
N LEU A 493 27.26 -5.99 1.90
CA LEU A 493 28.12 -6.74 2.84
C LEU A 493 28.40 -8.17 2.37
N VAL A 494 27.39 -8.88 1.87
CA VAL A 494 27.57 -10.23 1.33
C VAL A 494 28.44 -10.17 0.08
N ARG A 495 28.16 -9.26 -0.87
CA ARG A 495 28.96 -9.07 -2.09
C ARG A 495 30.44 -8.80 -1.78
N THR A 496 30.72 -7.96 -0.80
CA THR A 496 32.10 -7.61 -0.43
C THR A 496 32.82 -8.75 0.30
N THR A 497 32.09 -9.62 1.01
CA THR A 497 32.65 -10.76 1.73
C THR A 497 32.79 -12.00 0.87
N THR A 498 31.90 -12.23 -0.11
CA THR A 498 31.91 -13.41 -1.00
C THR A 498 33.23 -13.57 -1.74
N VAL A 499 33.85 -12.48 -2.16
CA VAL A 499 35.16 -12.48 -2.85
C VAL A 499 36.26 -13.15 -2.01
N THR A 500 36.14 -13.10 -0.68
CA THR A 500 37.17 -13.60 0.25
C THR A 500 36.72 -14.82 1.08
N ALA A 501 35.49 -15.29 0.86
CA ALA A 501 34.91 -16.36 1.64
C ALA A 501 35.31 -17.74 1.09
N ILE A 502 35.49 -18.70 2.01
CA ILE A 502 35.78 -20.09 1.66
C ILE A 502 34.47 -20.86 1.40
N SER A 503 33.36 -20.39 1.99
CA SER A 503 32.02 -20.96 1.83
C SER A 503 30.93 -19.88 1.90
N ARG A 504 29.70 -20.23 1.46
CA ARG A 504 28.51 -19.37 1.59
C ARG A 504 28.21 -19.02 3.06
N ALA A 505 28.30 -20.02 3.94
CA ALA A 505 28.14 -19.82 5.38
C ALA A 505 29.17 -18.82 5.93
N ASP A 506 30.43 -18.89 5.50
CA ASP A 506 31.46 -17.94 5.92
C ASP A 506 31.17 -16.52 5.44
N ALA A 507 30.71 -16.34 4.20
CA ALA A 507 30.32 -15.03 3.67
C ALA A 507 29.21 -14.41 4.52
N ILE A 508 28.14 -15.17 4.78
CA ILE A 508 27.01 -14.75 5.59
C ILE A 508 27.44 -14.43 7.03
N ASN A 509 28.22 -15.29 7.67
CA ASN A 509 28.69 -15.06 9.04
C ASN A 509 29.56 -13.81 9.16
N ARG A 510 30.43 -13.55 8.18
CA ARG A 510 31.24 -12.33 8.13
C ARG A 510 30.37 -11.08 7.92
N ALA A 511 29.40 -11.14 7.00
CA ALA A 511 28.46 -10.06 6.77
C ALA A 511 27.63 -9.75 8.03
N LEU A 512 27.11 -10.78 8.71
CA LEU A 512 26.32 -10.63 9.94
C LEU A 512 27.17 -10.11 11.11
N ALA A 513 28.45 -10.51 11.21
CA ALA A 513 29.35 -9.98 12.23
C ALA A 513 29.54 -8.47 12.08
N VAL A 514 29.69 -7.98 10.84
CA VAL A 514 29.78 -6.54 10.55
C VAL A 514 28.43 -5.84 10.79
N TRP A 515 27.32 -6.42 10.30
CA TRP A 515 25.96 -5.91 10.52
C TRP A 515 25.66 -5.66 12.01
N ASN A 516 26.03 -6.61 12.87
CA ASN A 516 25.72 -6.56 14.29
C ASN A 516 26.62 -5.61 15.10
N THR A 517 27.76 -5.18 14.54
CA THR A 517 28.78 -4.43 15.30
C THR A 517 29.03 -3.03 14.76
N ALA A 518 28.89 -2.79 13.45
CA ALA A 518 29.21 -1.49 12.87
C ALA A 518 28.07 -0.47 13.05
N GLU A 519 28.46 0.73 13.45
CA GLU A 519 27.55 1.81 13.86
C GLU A 519 26.48 2.17 12.81
N PRO A 520 26.79 2.28 11.49
CA PRO A 520 25.77 2.62 10.48
C PRO A 520 24.61 1.63 10.41
N TYR A 521 24.89 0.33 10.52
CA TYR A 521 23.86 -0.72 10.48
C TYR A 521 23.02 -0.75 11.76
N THR A 522 23.64 -0.51 12.93
CA THR A 522 22.89 -0.39 14.19
C THR A 522 21.94 0.82 14.17
N ARG A 523 22.34 1.94 13.56
CA ARG A 523 21.47 3.10 13.34
C ARG A 523 20.29 2.77 12.43
N LEU A 524 20.54 2.05 11.33
CA LEU A 524 19.48 1.63 10.41
C LEU A 524 18.48 0.68 11.09
N ALA A 525 18.98 -0.33 11.82
CA ALA A 525 18.13 -1.27 12.56
C ALA A 525 17.24 -0.54 13.57
N LYS A 526 17.80 0.43 14.31
CA LYS A 526 17.03 1.27 15.23
C LYS A 526 15.97 2.10 14.51
N ALA A 527 16.33 2.76 13.40
CA ALA A 527 15.38 3.55 12.62
C ALA A 527 14.20 2.71 12.10
N LEU A 528 14.47 1.47 11.69
CA LEU A 528 13.44 0.52 11.26
C LEU A 528 12.51 0.13 12.42
N GLU A 529 13.03 -0.16 13.61
CA GLU A 529 12.20 -0.45 14.79
C GLU A 529 11.35 0.75 15.23
N ASP A 530 11.91 1.96 15.20
CA ASP A 530 11.17 3.19 15.48
C ASP A 530 10.03 3.37 14.45
N ALA A 531 10.28 3.13 13.17
CA ALA A 531 9.27 3.21 12.11
C ALA A 531 8.17 2.14 12.25
N LYS A 532 8.53 0.90 12.64
CA LYS A 532 7.55 -0.16 12.95
C LYS A 532 6.66 0.23 14.12
N THR A 533 7.25 0.79 15.18
CA THR A 533 6.51 1.27 16.36
C THR A 533 5.51 2.36 15.96
N GLN A 534 5.94 3.35 15.19
CA GLN A 534 5.05 4.40 14.65
C GLN A 534 3.92 3.83 13.78
N LEU A 535 4.22 2.85 12.92
CA LEU A 535 3.20 2.18 12.12
C LEU A 535 2.17 1.45 12.99
N GLN A 536 2.64 0.78 14.05
CA GLN A 536 1.78 0.07 15.00
C GLN A 536 0.89 1.03 15.79
N GLU A 537 1.40 2.19 16.23
CA GLU A 537 0.62 3.25 16.88
C GLU A 537 -0.48 3.78 15.96
N VAL A 538 -0.16 4.02 14.68
CA VAL A 538 -1.15 4.47 13.69
C VAL A 538 -2.23 3.40 13.48
N TRP A 539 -1.86 2.14 13.32
CA TRP A 539 -2.85 1.07 13.19
C TRP A 539 -3.69 0.88 14.47
N SER A 540 -3.08 1.02 15.64
CA SER A 540 -3.77 0.90 16.92
C SER A 540 -4.74 2.06 17.14
N SER A 541 -4.34 3.29 16.81
CA SER A 541 -5.22 4.47 16.89
C SER A 541 -6.36 4.42 15.87
N ILE A 542 -6.14 3.88 14.66
CA ILE A 542 -7.21 3.60 13.70
C ILE A 542 -8.18 2.56 14.28
N ASN A 543 -7.68 1.49 14.90
CA ASN A 543 -8.54 0.46 15.52
C ASN A 543 -9.32 1.01 16.72
N PHE A 544 -8.71 1.88 17.54
CA PHE A 544 -9.34 2.53 18.69
C PHE A 544 -10.44 3.51 18.25
N ARG A 545 -10.20 4.28 17.17
CA ARG A 545 -11.21 5.15 16.57
C ARG A 545 -12.39 4.33 16.05
N VAL A 546 -12.17 3.20 15.38
CA VAL A 546 -13.24 2.34 14.81
C VAL A 546 -14.11 1.62 15.88
N GLY A 547 -13.97 1.92 17.17
CA GLY A 547 -14.76 1.29 18.24
C GLY A 547 -14.61 -0.24 18.29
N ARG A 548 -13.59 -0.79 17.61
CA ARG A 548 -13.26 -2.21 17.70
C ARG A 548 -12.57 -2.39 19.04
N THR A 549 -13.29 -2.90 20.02
CA THR A 549 -12.69 -3.69 21.13
C THR A 549 -11.55 -4.51 20.56
N GLU A 550 -10.38 -4.47 21.19
CA GLU A 550 -9.20 -5.26 20.81
C GLU A 550 -9.65 -6.67 20.41
N LEU A 551 -9.58 -6.93 19.11
CA LEU A 551 -9.93 -8.25 18.59
C LEU A 551 -8.78 -9.17 18.96
N SER A 552 -9.10 -10.34 19.51
CA SER A 552 -8.07 -11.33 19.80
C SER A 552 -7.37 -11.78 18.51
N ALA A 553 -6.17 -12.35 18.63
CA ALA A 553 -5.43 -12.87 17.45
C ALA A 553 -6.27 -13.90 16.67
N GLU A 554 -7.08 -14.67 17.40
CA GLU A 554 -8.02 -15.65 16.91
C GLU A 554 -9.17 -14.98 16.12
N GLU A 555 -9.78 -13.92 16.66
CA GLU A 555 -10.84 -13.18 15.95
C GLU A 555 -10.31 -12.52 14.66
N HIS A 556 -9.04 -12.10 14.65
CA HIS A 556 -8.42 -11.49 13.49
C HIS A 556 -8.12 -12.46 12.35
N ALA A 557 -7.71 -13.69 12.67
CA ALA A 557 -7.48 -14.74 11.68
C ALA A 557 -8.79 -15.10 10.94
N VAL A 558 -9.86 -15.33 11.69
CA VAL A 558 -11.16 -15.78 11.17
C VAL A 558 -11.89 -14.70 10.36
N ARG A 559 -11.71 -13.43 10.72
CA ARG A 559 -12.31 -12.30 9.99
C ARG A 559 -11.53 -11.86 8.76
N SER A 560 -10.41 -12.51 8.43
CA SER A 560 -9.69 -12.20 7.21
C SER A 560 -10.57 -12.54 5.98
N PHE A 561 -10.52 -11.70 4.94
CA PHE A 561 -11.29 -11.95 3.71
C PHE A 561 -10.99 -13.34 3.13
N LYS A 562 -9.72 -13.78 3.20
CA LYS A 562 -9.28 -15.12 2.77
C LYS A 562 -9.88 -16.25 3.63
N ALA A 563 -10.08 -16.04 4.94
CA ALA A 563 -10.76 -17.01 5.80
C ALA A 563 -12.27 -17.08 5.49
N GLN A 564 -12.92 -15.94 5.24
CA GLN A 564 -14.35 -15.88 4.87
C GLN A 564 -14.65 -16.47 3.49
N THR A 565 -13.72 -16.37 2.53
CA THR A 565 -13.86 -17.03 1.23
C THR A 565 -13.65 -18.54 1.37
N ARG A 566 -12.61 -18.97 2.10
CA ARG A 566 -12.28 -20.39 2.28
C ARG A 566 -13.32 -21.14 3.11
N SER A 567 -13.94 -20.50 4.10
CA SER A 567 -15.01 -21.10 4.90
C SER A 567 -16.21 -21.55 4.07
N LYS A 568 -16.46 -20.89 2.91
CA LYS A 568 -17.57 -21.19 2.01
C LYS A 568 -17.26 -22.23 0.95
N THR A 569 -15.98 -22.47 0.67
CA THR A 569 -15.53 -23.35 -0.44
C THR A 569 -14.83 -24.62 0.02
N PHE A 570 -14.34 -24.69 1.26
CA PHE A 570 -13.63 -25.86 1.78
C PHE A 570 -14.45 -26.55 2.87
N VAL A 571 -15.21 -27.57 2.46
CA VAL A 571 -15.95 -28.49 3.32
C VAL A 571 -15.31 -29.88 3.26
N ALA A 572 -15.57 -30.70 4.27
CA ALA A 572 -15.22 -32.11 4.28
C ALA A 572 -15.92 -32.84 3.14
N GLU A 573 -15.15 -33.48 2.26
CA GLU A 573 -15.68 -34.33 1.19
C GLU A 573 -15.37 -35.80 1.50
N GLY A 574 -16.32 -36.71 1.24
CA GLY A 574 -16.20 -38.11 1.61
C GLY A 574 -16.40 -38.39 3.10
N ALA A 575 -16.66 -39.67 3.41
CA ALA A 575 -17.01 -40.12 4.76
C ALA A 575 -15.87 -39.90 5.76
N ALA A 576 -16.22 -39.55 7.00
CA ALA A 576 -15.24 -39.34 8.07
C ALA A 576 -14.32 -40.56 8.24
N ASN A 577 -13.02 -40.29 8.37
CA ASN A 577 -11.93 -41.26 8.46
C ASN A 577 -11.71 -42.14 7.21
N SER A 578 -12.39 -41.89 6.09
CA SER A 578 -12.14 -42.65 4.86
C SER A 578 -10.77 -42.32 4.26
N PRO A 579 -10.16 -43.24 3.49
CA PRO A 579 -8.90 -42.96 2.78
C PRO A 579 -8.98 -41.73 1.86
N GLU A 580 -10.13 -41.52 1.23
CA GLU A 580 -10.40 -40.37 0.35
C GLU A 580 -10.41 -39.07 1.15
N HIS A 581 -11.05 -39.08 2.32
CA HIS A 581 -11.13 -37.93 3.22
C HIS A 581 -9.75 -37.56 3.80
N GLN A 582 -8.90 -38.54 4.13
CA GLN A 582 -7.58 -38.32 4.73
C GLN A 582 -6.60 -37.49 3.86
N THR A 583 -6.84 -37.41 2.55
CA THR A 583 -6.05 -36.58 1.64
C THR A 583 -6.25 -35.08 1.87
N GLN A 584 -7.46 -34.65 2.28
CA GLN A 584 -7.76 -33.23 2.48
C GLN A 584 -7.05 -32.65 3.72
N PRO A 585 -7.12 -33.26 4.92
CA PRO A 585 -6.35 -32.79 6.08
C PRO A 585 -4.85 -32.79 5.83
N LEU A 586 -4.31 -33.77 5.09
CA LEU A 586 -2.89 -33.80 4.76
C LEU A 586 -2.48 -32.59 3.90
N GLY A 587 -3.29 -32.24 2.90
CA GLY A 587 -3.08 -31.06 2.06
C GLY A 587 -3.16 -29.76 2.88
N MET A 588 -4.18 -29.62 3.72
CA MET A 588 -4.35 -28.43 4.56
C MET A 588 -3.22 -28.27 5.59
N TRP A 589 -2.72 -29.37 6.16
CA TRP A 589 -1.58 -29.36 7.07
C TRP A 589 -0.28 -28.90 6.38
N ARG A 590 -0.04 -29.34 5.14
CA ARG A 590 1.13 -28.92 4.35
C ARG A 590 1.08 -27.43 4.01
N LEU A 591 -0.09 -26.92 3.67
CA LEU A 591 -0.29 -25.50 3.35
C LEU A 591 -0.27 -24.57 4.58
N ASN A 592 -0.21 -25.14 5.79
CA ASN A 592 -0.03 -24.42 7.07
C ASN A 592 -0.98 -23.22 7.21
N TRP A 593 -2.27 -23.44 6.99
CA TRP A 593 -3.26 -22.36 7.08
C TRP A 593 -3.45 -21.91 8.53
N PRO A 594 -3.10 -20.67 8.90
CA PRO A 594 -3.14 -20.21 10.29
C PRO A 594 -4.54 -20.33 10.91
N ASP A 595 -5.57 -20.14 10.08
CA ASP A 595 -6.97 -20.15 10.49
C ASP A 595 -7.47 -21.54 10.96
N LEU A 596 -6.76 -22.62 10.60
CA LEU A 596 -7.05 -24.00 11.04
C LEU A 596 -6.21 -24.42 12.26
N HIS A 597 -5.24 -23.59 12.65
CA HIS A 597 -4.35 -23.83 13.80
C HIS A 597 -4.75 -23.02 15.04
N ILE A 598 -5.92 -22.40 15.01
CA ILE A 598 -6.45 -21.60 16.12
C ILE A 598 -6.62 -22.45 17.38
N ARG A 599 -7.13 -23.68 17.25
CA ARG A 599 -7.28 -24.61 18.39
C ARG A 599 -6.07 -25.52 18.57
N PHE A 600 -5.58 -26.11 17.50
CA PHE A 600 -4.49 -27.08 17.56
C PHE A 600 -3.28 -26.45 16.89
N GLY A 601 -2.29 -26.10 17.72
CA GLY A 601 -1.03 -25.59 17.23
C GLY A 601 -0.26 -26.66 16.45
N ARG A 602 0.82 -26.27 15.76
CA ARG A 602 1.67 -27.21 15.01
C ARG A 602 2.27 -28.32 15.87
N LYS A 603 2.42 -28.08 17.17
CA LYS A 603 2.92 -29.05 18.15
C LYS A 603 1.87 -30.11 18.52
N GLU A 604 0.60 -29.90 18.19
CA GLU A 604 -0.53 -30.80 18.48
C GLU A 604 -0.96 -31.55 17.20
N LYS A 605 0.01 -32.03 16.42
CA LYS A 605 -0.21 -32.65 15.11
C LYS A 605 -1.23 -33.79 15.15
N ASP A 606 -1.08 -34.73 16.08
CA ASP A 606 -1.94 -35.90 16.15
C ASP A 606 -3.39 -35.52 16.48
N ALA A 607 -3.58 -34.59 17.43
CA ALA A 607 -4.89 -34.06 17.78
C ALA A 607 -5.54 -33.30 16.61
N TRP A 608 -4.75 -32.54 15.85
CA TRP A 608 -5.23 -31.83 14.66
C TRP A 608 -5.72 -32.83 13.59
N PHE A 609 -4.97 -33.90 13.32
CA PHE A 609 -5.36 -34.91 12.34
C PHE A 609 -6.55 -35.76 12.81
N THR A 610 -6.62 -36.12 14.09
CA THR A 610 -7.79 -36.82 14.64
C THR A 610 -9.06 -35.99 14.49
N TRP A 611 -8.99 -34.69 14.77
CA TRP A 611 -10.13 -33.78 14.59
C TRP A 611 -10.49 -33.63 13.11
N ALA A 612 -9.51 -33.30 12.26
CA ALA A 612 -9.76 -33.01 10.87
C ALA A 612 -10.29 -34.24 10.12
N ASN A 613 -9.70 -35.43 10.32
CA ASN A 613 -10.18 -36.66 9.69
C ASN A 613 -11.54 -37.14 10.21
N GLY A 614 -11.90 -36.77 11.44
CA GLY A 614 -13.18 -37.13 12.07
C GLY A 614 -14.34 -36.22 11.68
N LEU A 615 -14.12 -35.24 10.80
CA LEU A 615 -15.14 -34.29 10.41
C LEU A 615 -16.14 -34.93 9.42
N GLU A 616 -17.43 -34.79 9.70
CA GLU A 616 -18.49 -35.35 8.86
C GLU A 616 -18.55 -34.64 7.49
N GLU A 617 -18.95 -35.39 6.47
CA GLU A 617 -19.09 -34.87 5.10
C GLU A 617 -20.03 -33.65 5.03
N GLY A 618 -19.65 -32.67 4.22
CA GLY A 618 -20.36 -31.40 4.05
C GLY A 618 -20.08 -30.36 5.14
N LYS A 619 -19.35 -30.69 6.21
CA LYS A 619 -19.03 -29.75 7.30
C LYS A 619 -17.80 -28.89 6.96
N SER A 620 -17.83 -27.62 7.35
CA SER A 620 -16.70 -26.70 7.14
C SER A 620 -15.61 -26.89 8.19
N TYR A 621 -14.39 -27.22 7.74
CA TYR A 621 -13.21 -27.31 8.62
C TYR A 621 -12.96 -26.01 9.38
N PHE A 622 -13.17 -24.86 8.74
CA PHE A 622 -12.94 -23.55 9.34
C PHE A 622 -13.98 -23.20 10.39
N ALA A 623 -15.27 -23.39 10.10
CA ALA A 623 -16.32 -23.09 11.09
C ALA A 623 -16.13 -23.91 12.37
N PHE A 624 -15.70 -25.17 12.22
CA PHE A 624 -15.47 -26.09 13.32
C PHE A 624 -14.17 -25.82 14.08
N ALA A 625 -13.08 -25.42 13.39
CA ALA A 625 -11.85 -24.98 14.06
C ALA A 625 -12.09 -23.79 15.01
N VAL A 626 -12.95 -22.86 14.58
CA VAL A 626 -13.34 -21.68 15.36
C VAL A 626 -14.30 -22.03 16.49
N ALA A 627 -15.26 -22.92 16.24
CA ALA A 627 -16.16 -23.39 17.30
C ALA A 627 -15.41 -24.08 18.45
N LEU A 628 -14.26 -24.69 18.16
CA LEU A 628 -13.42 -25.34 19.15
C LEU A 628 -12.54 -24.37 19.96
N SER A 629 -12.32 -23.12 19.51
CA SER A 629 -11.34 -22.21 20.12
C SER A 629 -11.83 -21.44 21.36
N GLY A 630 -13.14 -21.32 21.63
CA GLY A 630 -13.60 -20.61 22.83
C GLY A 630 -15.11 -20.55 23.06
N GLU A 631 -15.51 -20.18 24.29
CA GLU A 631 -16.91 -19.96 24.71
C GLU A 631 -17.42 -18.52 24.44
N ASP A 632 -16.67 -17.70 23.69
CA ASP A 632 -17.02 -16.30 23.41
C ASP A 632 -18.27 -16.16 22.50
N ASP A 633 -19.28 -15.42 22.97
CA ASP A 633 -20.51 -15.09 22.25
C ASP A 633 -20.27 -14.38 20.90
N ARG A 634 -19.11 -13.74 20.71
CA ARG A 634 -18.70 -13.10 19.44
C ARG A 634 -18.22 -14.12 18.41
N LEU A 635 -17.40 -15.08 18.82
CA LEU A 635 -16.97 -16.19 17.96
C LEU A 635 -18.16 -17.09 17.61
N HIS A 636 -19.11 -17.27 18.53
CA HIS A 636 -20.33 -18.03 18.27
C HIS A 636 -21.19 -17.39 17.17
N ARG A 637 -21.37 -16.06 17.19
CA ARG A 637 -22.06 -15.32 16.11
C ARG A 637 -21.33 -15.44 14.77
N LEU A 638 -20.01 -15.48 14.79
CA LEU A 638 -19.19 -15.66 13.59
C LEU A 638 -19.34 -17.08 13.01
N CYS A 639 -19.35 -18.13 13.85
CA CYS A 639 -19.64 -19.51 13.41
C CYS A 639 -21.01 -19.63 12.73
N GLN A 640 -22.05 -19.01 13.29
CA GLN A 640 -23.40 -19.00 12.70
C GLN A 640 -23.45 -18.27 11.35
N GLN A 641 -22.61 -17.25 11.13
CA GLN A 641 -22.49 -16.56 9.85
C GLN A 641 -21.72 -17.38 8.79
N LEU A 642 -20.73 -18.16 9.22
CA LEU A 642 -19.88 -18.96 8.32
C LEU A 642 -20.56 -20.27 7.88
N ALA A 643 -21.42 -20.83 8.72
CA ALA A 643 -22.20 -22.04 8.43
C ALA A 643 -23.62 -21.93 9.03
N PRO A 644 -24.53 -21.21 8.35
CA PRO A 644 -25.90 -21.01 8.84
C PRO A 644 -26.69 -22.32 8.83
N GLY A 645 -27.25 -22.72 9.98
CA GLY A 645 -28.06 -23.93 10.15
C GLY A 645 -27.36 -25.09 10.87
N GLU A 646 -26.07 -24.97 11.17
CA GLU A 646 -25.29 -25.97 11.90
C GLU A 646 -25.47 -25.85 13.43
N ASP A 647 -25.67 -26.98 14.12
CA ASP A 647 -25.76 -27.02 15.60
C ASP A 647 -24.39 -27.26 16.23
N PHE A 648 -23.76 -26.16 16.66
CA PHE A 648 -22.46 -26.18 17.32
C PHE A 648 -22.51 -26.56 18.81
N ARG A 649 -23.67 -26.89 19.39
CA ARG A 649 -23.79 -27.26 20.81
C ARG A 649 -23.19 -28.64 21.11
N ASP A 650 -23.34 -29.61 20.21
CA ASP A 650 -22.80 -30.96 20.37
C ASP A 650 -21.26 -30.99 20.35
N LEU A 651 -20.63 -30.09 19.57
CA LEU A 651 -19.18 -29.92 19.56
C LEU A 651 -18.59 -29.40 20.87
N ARG A 652 -19.35 -28.62 21.65
CA ARG A 652 -18.90 -28.17 22.98
C ARG A 652 -18.86 -29.34 23.96
N VAL A 653 -19.79 -30.30 23.81
CA VAL A 653 -19.81 -31.55 24.59
C VAL A 653 -18.66 -32.44 24.16
N ARG A 654 -18.45 -32.63 22.84
CA ARG A 654 -17.30 -33.37 22.30
C ARG A 654 -15.96 -32.74 22.70
N LYS A 655 -15.84 -31.41 22.74
CA LYS A 655 -14.65 -30.68 23.23
C LYS A 655 -14.33 -31.04 24.68
N ARG A 656 -15.32 -31.01 25.59
CA ARG A 656 -15.12 -31.41 27.00
C ARG A 656 -14.71 -32.88 27.12
N VAL A 657 -15.26 -33.75 26.28
CA VAL A 657 -14.90 -35.18 26.27
C VAL A 657 -13.46 -35.38 25.77
N ILE A 658 -13.06 -34.69 24.70
CA ILE A 658 -11.68 -34.73 24.15
C ILE A 658 -10.68 -34.14 25.16
N GLU A 659 -11.00 -33.02 25.81
CA GLU A 659 -10.17 -32.44 26.88
C GLU A 659 -9.98 -33.43 28.04
N MET A 660 -11.08 -34.06 28.49
CA MET A 660 -11.03 -35.07 29.56
C MET A 660 -10.24 -36.33 29.16
N VAL A 661 -10.27 -36.74 27.89
CA VAL A 661 -9.48 -37.87 27.37
C VAL A 661 -8.00 -37.49 27.20
N THR A 662 -7.71 -36.28 26.72
CA THR A 662 -6.34 -35.79 26.51
C THR A 662 -5.63 -35.56 27.85
N ASP A 663 -6.33 -35.05 28.87
CA ASP A 663 -5.80 -34.90 30.22
C ASP A 663 -5.55 -36.26 30.87
N ARG A 664 -6.45 -37.25 30.68
CA ARG A 664 -6.21 -38.64 31.13
C ARG A 664 -5.04 -39.31 30.42
N LEU A 665 -4.83 -39.02 29.13
CA LEU A 665 -3.67 -39.52 28.37
C LEU A 665 -2.36 -38.84 28.78
N ARG A 666 -2.41 -37.58 29.23
CA ARG A 666 -1.26 -36.88 29.83
C ARG A 666 -0.94 -37.39 31.24
N GLU A 667 -1.95 -37.74 32.03
CA GLU A 667 -1.77 -38.36 33.35
C GLU A 667 -1.23 -39.79 33.26
N SER A 668 -1.61 -40.56 32.23
CA SER A 668 -1.12 -41.92 32.03
C SER A 668 0.28 -42.02 31.39
N SER A 669 0.79 -40.94 30.79
CA SER A 669 2.10 -40.90 30.13
C SER A 669 3.26 -40.45 31.03
N GLY A 670 3.04 -40.22 32.33
CA GLY A 670 4.11 -40.14 33.33
C GLY A 670 5.13 -39.01 33.14
N LEU A 671 4.74 -37.87 32.55
CA LEU A 671 5.59 -36.68 32.50
C LEU A 671 5.35 -35.82 33.75
N GLU A 672 6.27 -35.90 34.71
CA GLU A 672 6.27 -35.10 35.94
C GLU A 672 6.18 -33.60 35.64
N ARG A 673 5.31 -32.91 36.40
CA ARG A 673 5.22 -31.45 36.43
C ARG A 673 6.47 -30.89 37.13
N GLY A 674 7.38 -30.31 36.36
CA GLY A 674 8.37 -29.36 36.89
C GLY A 674 7.64 -28.17 37.53
N GLN A 675 7.72 -28.09 38.86
CA GLN A 675 7.21 -26.98 39.65
C GLN A 675 7.90 -25.67 39.25
N VAL A 676 7.12 -24.68 38.79
CA VAL A 676 7.49 -23.27 38.96
C VAL A 676 6.63 -22.73 40.10
N GLN A 677 7.26 -22.58 41.27
CA GLN A 677 6.72 -21.83 42.39
C GLN A 677 6.51 -20.36 41.96
N LEU A 678 5.25 -19.96 41.77
CA LEU A 678 4.86 -18.56 41.89
C LEU A 678 4.55 -18.29 43.36
N GLY A 679 5.44 -17.55 44.01
CA GLY A 679 5.27 -17.07 45.38
C GLY A 679 4.05 -16.17 45.48
N ALA A 680 3.00 -16.67 46.12
CA ALA A 680 1.87 -15.89 46.58
C ALA A 680 2.28 -15.06 47.80
N SER A 681 2.51 -13.75 47.62
CA SER A 681 2.52 -12.78 48.71
C SER A 681 1.13 -12.14 48.79
N GLY A 682 0.32 -12.64 49.72
CA GLY A 682 -0.98 -12.07 50.04
C GLY A 682 -0.90 -10.69 50.67
N ARG A 683 -1.87 -9.84 50.37
CA ARG A 683 -2.28 -8.73 51.24
C ARG A 683 -3.75 -8.89 51.59
N LYS A 684 -3.96 -9.17 52.88
CA LYS A 684 -5.26 -9.26 53.56
C LYS A 684 -5.96 -7.91 53.55
N ARG A 685 -7.29 -7.98 53.49
CA ARG A 685 -8.25 -6.95 53.90
C ARG A 685 -7.93 -6.42 55.30
N THR A 686 -7.92 -5.11 55.42
CA THR A 686 -8.73 -4.35 56.39
C THR A 686 -9.35 -3.20 55.62
#